data_AF-A0A8J3DBK2-F1
#
_entry.id   AF-A0A8J3DBK2-F1
#
_cell.length_a   1.000
_cell.length_b   1.000
_cell.length_c   1.000
_cell.angle_alpha   90.00
_cell.angle_beta   90.00
_cell.angle_gamma   90.00
#
_symmetry.space_group_name_H-M   'P 1'
#
loop_
_entity.id
_entity.type
_entity.pdbx_description
1 polymer ?
#
loop_
_entity_poly.entity_id
_entity_poly.type
_entity_poly.pdbx_seq_one_letter_code
_entity_poly.pdbx_strand_id
1 'polypeptide(L)'
;MTPDKNTRRQFIKKTSGLALAAYLPSLYASAYDKMNDPFPFGTERGKPLDACATGEWWNWKGDKQMSRFMQERPRDKVIAYAVYTHDRGVLKMTAQLFPLYPNEPEAVTLEMKMNGKWKKIAQEKIVYPGWSAHFRVKKWDDTAEVPYRVSLGKQATFEGTIRPDPINQDEIKIATMSCNSPRDETVEARNEYIENLKHHDPDILFFAGDQSYVHQYHTYGILLFGVQFAEIMKDRPVIMIPDDHDVGQGNFWGAGGGVADSPAGDTGGYYYPPEYVKMVERCQTWHLPDAYDPTPIKQGIGVYYTNLKIGGVDFAIVEDRKFKTGPNGTIPKMGPRPDHIVDPAYDRKAVDVPGLELLGERQIKFLHEWGQNWEGAEMKAVLSQTAFCGAVHLHGTMENRLLADLDCNGWPQTGRNNALRELRRCGATHLCGDQHLSVIVKHGIDTYRDGPMSFTNPALVNTVYGRWWWPLDEKAGGGEPINNALPWTGDYEDGLGNKITMYAYANPKPKNGKELAENRNARADGYGLVRFNKKTREITFECWPRFAAAALGDGEQFPGWPRRFPVTENDGRKVTGYLPTLKFTTENPVVQVVDEASGEILYTERVQGKEYQPRVFGEGTFTVKAGKDRPDKVVGKNVKIGKGTMEVKG
;
A
#
# COMPACT_ATOMS: atom_id res chain seq x y z
N MET A 1 -3.12 17.31 -73.64
CA MET A 1 -3.09 18.54 -72.83
C MET A 1 -3.06 18.13 -71.36
N THR A 2 -1.97 18.43 -70.69
CA THR A 2 -1.67 18.16 -69.28
C THR A 2 -2.51 19.04 -68.37
N PRO A 3 -3.27 18.51 -67.40
CA PRO A 3 -3.85 19.32 -66.33
C PRO A 3 -2.98 19.26 -65.07
N ASP A 4 -2.34 20.39 -64.87
CA ASP A 4 -1.83 21.05 -63.67
C ASP A 4 -2.01 20.37 -62.29
N LYS A 5 -0.87 20.04 -61.66
CA LYS A 5 -0.75 19.66 -60.24
C LYS A 5 -0.57 20.91 -59.40
N ASN A 6 -1.63 21.68 -59.08
CA ASN A 6 -1.44 22.80 -58.13
C ASN A 6 -2.67 23.36 -57.38
N THR A 7 -3.65 22.56 -56.97
CA THR A 7 -4.79 23.08 -56.17
C THR A 7 -5.12 22.36 -54.86
N ARG A 8 -4.29 21.42 -54.40
CA ARG A 8 -4.48 20.79 -53.06
C ARG A 8 -3.73 21.47 -51.90
N ARG A 9 -2.88 22.46 -52.17
CA ARG A 9 -2.04 23.13 -51.16
C ARG A 9 -2.51 24.51 -50.68
N GLN A 10 -3.64 25.02 -51.20
CA GLN A 10 -4.18 26.33 -50.78
C GLN A 10 -5.48 26.27 -49.96
N PHE A 11 -6.10 25.10 -49.79
CA PHE A 11 -7.29 24.96 -48.93
C PHE A 11 -6.99 24.57 -47.46
N ILE A 12 -5.72 24.35 -47.10
CA ILE A 12 -5.27 24.00 -45.72
C ILE A 12 -4.68 25.22 -44.98
N LYS A 13 -4.65 26.42 -45.59
CA LYS A 13 -4.01 27.61 -45.00
C LYS A 13 -4.93 28.76 -44.58
N LYS A 14 -6.26 28.58 -44.57
CA LYS A 14 -7.19 29.66 -44.14
C LYS A 14 -8.33 29.29 -43.19
N THR A 15 -8.34 28.08 -42.62
CA THR A 15 -9.34 27.68 -41.60
C THR A 15 -8.74 27.07 -40.33
N SER A 16 -7.41 27.06 -40.20
CA SER A 16 -6.67 26.51 -39.05
C SER A 16 -6.14 27.58 -38.08
N GLY A 17 -6.52 28.86 -38.28
CA GLY A 17 -5.95 30.00 -37.54
C GLY A 17 -6.86 30.66 -36.49
N LEU A 18 -8.11 30.22 -36.30
CA LEU A 18 -9.06 30.89 -35.40
C LEU A 18 -9.78 30.00 -34.37
N ALA A 19 -9.47 28.71 -34.30
CA ALA A 19 -10.06 27.79 -33.31
C ALA A 19 -9.04 27.20 -32.31
N LEU A 20 -7.75 27.47 -32.46
CA LEU A 20 -6.69 26.91 -31.60
C LEU A 20 -6.15 27.87 -30.53
N ALA A 21 -6.63 29.12 -30.49
CA ALA A 21 -6.16 30.15 -29.56
C ALA A 21 -7.07 30.37 -28.33
N ALA A 22 -8.20 29.66 -28.22
CA ALA A 22 -9.18 29.86 -27.15
C ALA A 22 -9.16 28.80 -26.03
N TYR A 23 -8.26 27.81 -26.07
CA TYR A 23 -8.17 26.74 -25.06
C TYR A 23 -6.76 26.56 -24.46
N LEU A 24 -5.95 27.62 -24.47
CA LEU A 24 -4.62 27.66 -23.85
C LEU A 24 -4.44 28.54 -22.57
N PRO A 25 -5.48 29.00 -21.82
CA PRO A 25 -5.20 29.64 -20.52
C PRO A 25 -4.91 28.67 -19.37
N SER A 26 -5.31 27.39 -19.45
CA SER A 26 -5.36 26.52 -18.25
C SER A 26 -4.01 25.98 -17.76
N LEU A 27 -2.98 25.95 -18.61
CA LEU A 27 -1.66 25.41 -18.24
C LEU A 27 -0.76 26.41 -17.50
N TYR A 28 -1.10 27.71 -17.53
CA TYR A 28 -0.32 28.77 -16.88
C TYR A 28 -1.05 29.47 -15.73
N ALA A 29 -2.31 29.12 -15.47
CA ALA A 29 -3.07 29.64 -14.35
C ALA A 29 -2.36 29.35 -13.02
N SER A 30 -2.18 30.39 -12.22
CA SER A 30 -1.63 30.33 -10.87
C SER A 30 -2.50 29.46 -9.95
N ALA A 31 -1.99 29.08 -8.78
CA ALA A 31 -2.83 28.39 -7.79
C ALA A 31 -3.98 29.31 -7.36
N TYR A 32 -3.73 30.63 -7.26
CA TYR A 32 -4.76 31.64 -6.98
C TYR A 32 -5.84 31.73 -8.07
N ASP A 33 -5.47 31.70 -9.35
CA ASP A 33 -6.45 31.74 -10.44
C ASP A 33 -7.40 30.55 -10.36
N LYS A 34 -6.87 29.37 -10.04
CA LYS A 34 -7.65 28.13 -9.89
C LYS A 34 -8.44 28.07 -8.59
N MET A 35 -7.93 28.66 -7.51
CA MET A 35 -8.62 28.72 -6.22
C MET A 35 -9.96 29.47 -6.31
N ASN A 36 -10.06 30.43 -7.22
CA ASN A 36 -11.28 31.20 -7.47
C ASN A 36 -12.29 30.46 -8.38
N ASP A 37 -11.98 29.26 -8.86
CA ASP A 37 -12.95 28.41 -9.55
C ASP A 37 -14.05 28.00 -8.55
N PRO A 38 -15.34 28.32 -8.81
CA PRO A 38 -16.43 27.89 -7.94
C PRO A 38 -16.65 26.38 -7.94
N PHE A 39 -16.07 25.65 -8.90
CA PHE A 39 -16.21 24.21 -9.08
C PHE A 39 -14.84 23.54 -9.32
N PRO A 40 -13.92 23.55 -8.34
CA PRO A 40 -12.56 23.01 -8.51
C PRO A 40 -12.53 21.49 -8.81
N PHE A 41 -13.65 20.81 -8.57
CA PHE A 41 -13.87 19.39 -8.91
C PHE A 41 -15.00 19.17 -9.93
N GLY A 42 -15.45 20.25 -10.57
CA GLY A 42 -16.39 20.27 -11.70
C GLY A 42 -17.85 19.94 -11.34
N THR A 43 -18.15 18.66 -11.19
CA THR A 43 -19.54 18.15 -11.20
C THR A 43 -20.36 18.53 -9.95
N GLU A 44 -21.68 18.30 -9.98
CA GLU A 44 -22.56 18.45 -8.81
C GLU A 44 -22.07 17.66 -7.58
N ARG A 45 -21.54 16.45 -7.78
CA ARG A 45 -20.96 15.62 -6.68
C ARG A 45 -19.70 16.26 -6.08
N GLY A 46 -19.05 17.17 -6.80
CA GLY A 46 -17.85 17.89 -6.38
C GLY A 46 -18.10 19.15 -5.56
N LYS A 47 -19.30 19.73 -5.61
CA LYS A 47 -19.64 20.97 -4.88
C LYS A 47 -19.36 20.94 -3.38
N PRO A 48 -19.66 19.85 -2.63
CA PRO A 48 -19.42 19.84 -1.19
C PRO A 48 -17.95 19.53 -0.83
N LEU A 49 -17.11 19.16 -1.80
CA LEU A 49 -15.77 18.62 -1.52
C LEU A 49 -14.78 19.74 -1.22
N ASP A 50 -13.96 19.51 -0.18
CA ASP A 50 -12.84 20.36 0.23
C ASP A 50 -13.18 21.84 0.43
N ALA A 51 -14.44 22.17 0.75
CA ALA A 51 -14.88 23.56 0.94
C ALA A 51 -14.08 24.33 2.01
N CYS A 52 -13.38 23.64 2.92
CA CYS A 52 -12.47 24.22 3.91
C CYS A 52 -11.07 24.56 3.36
N ALA A 53 -10.81 24.32 2.07
CA ALA A 53 -9.51 24.47 1.42
C ALA A 53 -9.61 25.04 -0.01
N THR A 54 -10.80 25.45 -0.45
CA THR A 54 -11.06 26.02 -1.78
C THR A 54 -11.72 27.38 -1.68
N GLY A 55 -11.61 28.23 -2.71
CA GLY A 55 -12.14 29.60 -2.67
C GLY A 55 -11.58 30.42 -1.52
N GLU A 56 -12.43 31.27 -0.93
CA GLU A 56 -12.12 32.03 0.28
C GLU A 56 -12.19 31.14 1.53
N TRP A 57 -11.32 30.13 1.60
CA TRP A 57 -11.28 29.13 2.67
C TRP A 57 -11.15 29.76 4.07
N TRP A 58 -10.53 30.95 4.17
CA TRP A 58 -10.41 31.74 5.40
C TRP A 58 -11.75 32.30 5.92
N ASN A 59 -12.77 32.36 5.07
CA ASN A 59 -14.13 32.77 5.40
C ASN A 59 -15.09 31.57 5.59
N TRP A 60 -14.60 30.33 5.46
CA TRP A 60 -15.42 29.14 5.63
C TRP A 60 -15.96 29.03 7.06
N LYS A 61 -17.26 28.79 7.21
CA LYS A 61 -17.98 28.74 8.50
C LYS A 61 -18.55 27.35 8.82
N GLY A 62 -17.88 26.29 8.33
CA GLY A 62 -18.31 24.92 8.55
C GLY A 62 -17.98 24.42 9.96
N ASP A 63 -17.44 23.20 10.06
CA ASP A 63 -17.08 22.62 11.36
C ASP A 63 -16.07 23.51 12.11
N LYS A 64 -16.32 23.77 13.40
CA LYS A 64 -15.52 24.70 14.21
C LYS A 64 -14.08 24.22 14.41
N GLN A 65 -13.89 22.93 14.64
CA GLN A 65 -12.56 22.38 14.88
C GLN A 65 -11.75 22.40 13.60
N MET A 66 -12.35 22.01 12.49
CA MET A 66 -11.72 22.08 11.17
C MET A 66 -11.39 23.53 10.78
N SER A 67 -12.33 24.45 10.98
CA SER A 67 -12.16 25.88 10.71
C SER A 67 -10.97 26.43 11.48
N ARG A 68 -10.92 26.17 12.80
CA ARG A 68 -9.78 26.55 13.66
C ARG A 68 -8.46 26.00 13.14
N PHE A 69 -8.41 24.68 12.89
CA PHE A 69 -7.18 24.00 12.46
C PHE A 69 -6.64 24.57 11.13
N MET A 70 -7.53 24.88 10.18
CA MET A 70 -7.14 25.40 8.87
C MET A 70 -6.80 26.89 8.94
N GLN A 71 -7.63 27.71 9.58
CA GLN A 71 -7.60 29.19 9.53
C GLN A 71 -6.61 29.80 10.51
N GLU A 72 -6.45 29.22 11.70
CA GLU A 72 -5.57 29.74 12.73
C GLU A 72 -4.15 29.18 12.66
N ARG A 73 -3.84 28.38 11.63
CA ARG A 73 -2.50 27.83 11.43
C ARG A 73 -1.48 28.97 11.31
N PRO A 74 -0.44 29.01 12.16
CA PRO A 74 0.63 29.99 12.03
C PRO A 74 1.27 29.93 10.64
N ARG A 75 1.47 31.09 10.02
CA ARG A 75 1.91 31.16 8.60
C ARG A 75 3.35 30.73 8.39
N ASP A 76 4.17 30.74 9.44
CA ASP A 76 5.51 30.14 9.49
C ASP A 76 5.48 28.60 9.58
N LYS A 77 4.30 28.02 9.82
CA LYS A 77 4.00 26.58 9.88
C LYS A 77 3.07 26.12 8.75
N VAL A 78 2.97 26.90 7.66
CA VAL A 78 2.08 26.60 6.52
C VAL A 78 2.54 25.37 5.73
N ILE A 79 3.84 25.06 5.70
CA ILE A 79 4.31 23.76 5.23
C ILE A 79 4.06 22.76 6.36
N ALA A 80 3.10 21.86 6.15
CA ALA A 80 2.66 20.92 7.17
C ALA A 80 3.68 19.80 7.38
N TYR A 81 4.16 19.21 6.29
CA TYR A 81 5.15 18.14 6.28
C TYR A 81 5.77 17.98 4.88
N ALA A 82 6.84 17.19 4.82
CA ALA A 82 7.36 16.64 3.57
C ALA A 82 7.61 15.14 3.72
N VAL A 83 7.32 14.39 2.65
CA VAL A 83 7.54 12.94 2.52
C VAL A 83 8.36 12.65 1.28
N TYR A 84 9.20 11.62 1.32
CA TYR A 84 10.06 11.25 0.22
C TYR A 84 10.23 9.74 0.07
N THR A 85 10.61 9.31 -1.14
CA THR A 85 11.29 8.03 -1.38
C THR A 85 12.47 8.27 -2.33
N HIS A 86 13.47 7.41 -2.26
CA HIS A 86 14.52 7.34 -3.28
C HIS A 86 14.73 5.89 -3.73
N ASP A 87 14.93 5.72 -5.03
CA ASP A 87 15.24 4.44 -5.66
C ASP A 87 15.80 4.71 -7.06
N ARG A 88 16.64 3.80 -7.58
CA ARG A 88 17.18 3.86 -8.96
C ARG A 88 17.79 5.23 -9.32
N GLY A 89 18.49 5.86 -8.36
CA GLY A 89 19.13 7.16 -8.54
C GLY A 89 18.15 8.33 -8.74
N VAL A 90 16.92 8.21 -8.23
CA VAL A 90 15.92 9.27 -8.23
C VAL A 90 15.36 9.44 -6.83
N LEU A 91 15.41 10.67 -6.31
CA LEU A 91 14.67 11.09 -5.13
C LEU A 91 13.40 11.83 -5.57
N LYS A 92 12.25 11.42 -5.06
CA LYS A 92 10.97 12.12 -5.22
C LYS A 92 10.47 12.58 -3.86
N MET A 93 10.01 13.81 -3.78
CA MET A 93 9.52 14.42 -2.55
C MET A 93 8.22 15.17 -2.79
N THR A 94 7.28 15.04 -1.86
CA THR A 94 6.08 15.88 -1.78
C THR A 94 6.16 16.73 -0.53
N ALA A 95 6.05 18.05 -0.68
CA ALA A 95 5.78 18.98 0.40
C ALA A 95 4.27 19.29 0.40
N GLN A 96 3.60 19.06 1.52
CA GLN A 96 2.17 19.30 1.69
C GLN A 96 1.97 20.60 2.49
N LEU A 97 1.10 21.48 2.02
CA LEU A 97 0.89 22.81 2.59
C LEU A 97 -0.57 22.99 3.01
N PHE A 98 -0.74 23.78 4.07
CA PHE A 98 -2.02 24.41 4.35
C PHE A 98 -2.39 25.36 3.20
N PRO A 99 -3.70 25.59 2.95
CA PRO A 99 -4.14 26.56 1.95
C PRO A 99 -3.48 27.93 2.11
N LEU A 100 -3.20 28.58 0.98
CA LEU A 100 -2.55 29.88 0.94
C LEU A 100 -3.56 31.03 0.82
N TYR A 101 -3.20 32.18 1.37
CA TYR A 101 -3.89 33.46 1.15
C TYR A 101 -3.44 34.09 -0.18
N PRO A 102 -4.28 34.90 -0.87
CA PRO A 102 -4.01 35.43 -2.23
C PRO A 102 -2.67 36.15 -2.48
N ASN A 103 -1.96 36.57 -1.43
CA ASN A 103 -0.72 37.34 -1.53
C ASN A 103 0.51 36.58 -1.02
N GLU A 104 0.37 35.30 -0.69
CA GLU A 104 1.50 34.48 -0.24
C GLU A 104 2.31 33.95 -1.44
N PRO A 105 3.57 33.53 -1.23
CA PRO A 105 4.36 32.97 -2.32
C PRO A 105 3.73 31.68 -2.88
N GLU A 106 3.75 31.48 -4.20
CA GLU A 106 3.18 30.27 -4.83
C GLU A 106 4.23 29.21 -5.24
N ALA A 107 5.46 29.37 -4.78
CA ALA A 107 6.56 28.49 -5.14
C ALA A 107 7.34 28.03 -3.92
N VAL A 108 7.54 26.72 -3.83
CA VAL A 108 8.33 26.08 -2.77
C VAL A 108 9.72 25.77 -3.32
N THR A 109 10.75 26.11 -2.54
CA THR A 109 12.14 25.83 -2.89
C THR A 109 12.64 24.65 -2.07
N LEU A 110 13.24 23.65 -2.73
CA LEU A 110 13.99 22.59 -2.07
C LEU A 110 15.47 22.96 -2.03
N GLU A 111 16.03 22.98 -0.84
CA GLU A 111 17.47 23.14 -0.59
C GLU A 111 18.02 21.93 0.15
N MET A 112 19.27 21.60 -0.12
CA MET A 112 19.99 20.51 0.55
C MET A 112 21.33 21.01 1.06
N LYS A 113 21.77 20.47 2.20
CA LYS A 113 23.05 20.83 2.80
C LYS A 113 24.14 19.94 2.22
N MET A 114 24.88 20.47 1.25
CA MET A 114 25.99 19.77 0.58
C MET A 114 27.32 20.44 0.93
N ASN A 115 28.30 19.66 1.39
CA ASN A 115 29.62 20.16 1.84
C ASN A 115 29.49 21.30 2.88
N GLY A 116 28.58 21.13 3.84
CA GLY A 116 28.32 22.09 4.91
C GLY A 116 27.51 23.32 4.51
N LYS A 117 27.16 23.50 3.23
CA LYS A 117 26.45 24.67 2.71
C LYS A 117 25.09 24.30 2.13
N TRP A 118 24.07 25.11 2.42
CA TRP A 118 22.77 24.99 1.77
C TRP A 118 22.89 25.35 0.29
N LYS A 119 22.38 24.48 -0.57
CA LYS A 119 22.30 24.69 -2.03
C LYS A 119 20.86 24.52 -2.48
N LYS A 120 20.37 25.47 -3.28
CA LYS A 120 19.10 25.34 -4.00
C LYS A 120 19.19 24.21 -5.02
N ILE A 121 18.31 23.23 -4.88
CA ILE A 121 18.23 22.06 -5.76
C ILE A 121 17.14 22.26 -6.81
N ALA A 122 15.95 22.67 -6.38
CA ALA A 122 14.81 22.89 -7.25
C ALA A 122 13.86 23.92 -6.65
N GLN A 123 12.99 24.47 -7.48
CA GLN A 123 11.87 25.31 -7.07
C GLN A 123 10.67 24.94 -7.91
N GLU A 124 9.57 24.63 -7.24
CA GLU A 124 8.37 24.09 -7.88
C GLU A 124 7.17 24.97 -7.52
N LYS A 125 6.26 25.12 -8.47
CA LYS A 125 4.98 25.79 -8.22
C LYS A 125 4.09 24.89 -7.36
N ILE A 126 3.25 25.51 -6.56
CA ILE A 126 2.21 24.80 -5.81
C ILE A 126 1.13 24.30 -6.77
N VAL A 127 0.72 23.05 -6.58
CA VAL A 127 -0.35 22.38 -7.30
C VAL A 127 -1.64 22.49 -6.49
N TYR A 128 -2.68 22.94 -7.16
CA TYR A 128 -4.04 23.10 -6.64
C TYR A 128 -5.04 22.36 -7.56
N PRO A 129 -6.13 21.76 -7.04
CA PRO A 129 -6.54 21.65 -5.62
C PRO A 129 -5.64 20.73 -4.79
N GLY A 130 -5.65 20.86 -3.46
CA GLY A 130 -4.90 19.99 -2.53
C GLY A 130 -3.55 20.54 -2.05
N TRP A 131 -3.12 21.72 -2.51
CA TRP A 131 -2.00 22.51 -1.93
C TRP A 131 -0.69 21.73 -1.68
N SER A 132 -0.12 21.16 -2.74
CA SER A 132 1.11 20.36 -2.66
C SER A 132 2.19 20.87 -3.62
N ALA A 133 3.47 20.64 -3.31
CA ALA A 133 4.60 20.87 -4.21
C ALA A 133 5.44 19.61 -4.34
N HIS A 134 5.91 19.31 -5.54
CA HIS A 134 6.43 18.00 -5.89
C HIS A 134 7.79 18.10 -6.58
N PHE A 135 8.83 17.53 -5.96
CA PHE A 135 10.21 17.65 -6.41
C PHE A 135 10.73 16.31 -6.94
N ARG A 136 11.39 16.33 -8.09
CA ARG A 136 12.13 15.18 -8.62
C ARG A 136 13.61 15.53 -8.79
N VAL A 137 14.46 14.86 -8.03
CA VAL A 137 15.93 15.00 -8.12
C VAL A 137 16.49 13.76 -8.81
N LYS A 138 17.01 13.93 -10.02
CA LYS A 138 17.64 12.85 -10.80
C LYS A 138 19.11 12.73 -10.45
N LYS A 139 19.70 11.54 -10.67
CA LYS A 139 21.08 11.21 -10.31
C LYS A 139 21.32 11.43 -8.81
N TRP A 140 20.31 11.05 -8.02
CA TRP A 140 20.39 11.06 -6.56
C TRP A 140 21.46 10.07 -6.11
N ASP A 141 22.29 10.51 -5.16
CA ASP A 141 23.26 9.70 -4.46
C ASP A 141 22.67 9.37 -3.09
N ASP A 142 22.29 8.12 -2.90
CA ASP A 142 21.70 7.60 -1.67
C ASP A 142 22.73 6.97 -0.74
N THR A 143 24.03 7.21 -0.96
CA THR A 143 25.08 6.66 -0.07
C THR A 143 25.32 7.49 1.18
N ALA A 144 24.81 8.72 1.23
CA ALA A 144 25.05 9.66 2.31
C ALA A 144 23.78 10.25 2.88
N GLU A 145 23.82 10.56 4.18
CA GLU A 145 22.81 11.35 4.84
C GLU A 145 22.86 12.81 4.35
N VAL A 146 21.71 13.36 3.95
CA VAL A 146 21.62 14.73 3.41
C VAL A 146 20.51 15.52 4.12
N PRO A 147 20.85 16.50 4.98
CA PRO A 147 19.87 17.43 5.50
C PRO A 147 19.21 18.22 4.36
N TYR A 148 17.89 18.34 4.41
CA TYR A 148 17.11 19.13 3.46
C TYR A 148 16.25 20.16 4.17
N ARG A 149 15.85 21.18 3.42
CA ARG A 149 14.75 22.06 3.80
C ARG A 149 13.89 22.41 2.61
N VAL A 150 12.59 22.51 2.83
CA VAL A 150 11.63 23.05 1.87
C VAL A 150 11.11 24.39 2.40
N SER A 151 11.15 25.42 1.55
CA SER A 151 10.89 26.80 1.98
C SER A 151 9.87 27.48 1.07
N LEU A 152 8.87 28.11 1.68
CA LEU A 152 7.91 28.99 1.02
C LEU A 152 8.41 30.44 1.14
N GLY A 153 9.28 30.86 0.22
CA GLY A 153 9.98 32.14 0.33
C GLY A 153 10.71 32.28 1.67
N LYS A 154 10.52 33.41 2.36
CA LYS A 154 10.99 33.64 3.74
C LYS A 154 9.91 33.33 4.80
N GLN A 155 8.72 32.92 4.36
CA GLN A 155 7.55 32.83 5.21
C GLN A 155 7.58 31.59 6.10
N ALA A 156 7.86 30.42 5.53
CA ALA A 156 7.89 29.15 6.25
C ALA A 156 9.01 28.25 5.73
N THR A 157 9.54 27.41 6.62
CA THR A 157 10.55 26.40 6.30
C THR A 157 10.23 25.12 7.06
N PHE A 158 10.30 23.98 6.39
CA PHE A 158 10.25 22.65 6.99
C PHE A 158 11.58 21.95 6.73
N GLU A 159 12.20 21.42 7.80
CA GLU A 159 13.52 20.78 7.74
C GLU A 159 13.43 19.30 8.09
N GLY A 160 14.28 18.52 7.44
CA GLY A 160 14.40 17.08 7.67
C GLY A 160 15.70 16.55 7.10
N THR A 161 15.77 15.24 6.96
CA THR A 161 16.97 14.55 6.49
C THR A 161 16.60 13.46 5.50
N ILE A 162 17.30 13.40 4.37
CA ILE A 162 17.23 12.23 3.49
C ILE A 162 18.24 11.22 4.04
N ARG A 163 17.75 10.06 4.49
CA ARG A 163 18.58 8.95 4.96
C ARG A 163 19.29 8.29 3.77
N PRO A 164 20.48 7.74 3.97
CA PRO A 164 21.10 6.88 2.97
C PRO A 164 20.33 5.56 2.84
N ASP A 165 20.51 4.87 1.71
CA ASP A 165 20.07 3.49 1.56
C ASP A 165 20.79 2.61 2.61
N PRO A 166 20.05 1.93 3.53
CA PRO A 166 20.63 1.07 4.55
C PRO A 166 21.16 -0.27 4.00
N ILE A 167 21.67 -0.31 2.77
CA ILE A 167 22.10 -1.54 2.06
C ILE A 167 23.12 -2.37 2.85
N ASN A 168 23.94 -1.73 3.69
CA ASN A 168 24.96 -2.39 4.50
C ASN A 168 24.43 -2.92 5.85
N GLN A 169 23.17 -2.63 6.22
CA GLN A 169 22.55 -3.20 7.42
C GLN A 169 22.18 -4.67 7.16
N ASP A 170 22.35 -5.53 8.16
CA ASP A 170 21.93 -6.94 8.09
C ASP A 170 20.40 -7.09 8.23
N GLU A 171 19.76 -6.16 8.94
CA GLU A 171 18.33 -6.14 9.22
C GLU A 171 17.71 -4.83 8.73
N ILE A 172 16.61 -4.93 7.97
CA ILE A 172 15.81 -3.79 7.52
C ILE A 172 14.47 -3.79 8.25
N LYS A 173 14.06 -2.64 8.78
CA LYS A 173 12.84 -2.49 9.58
C LYS A 173 11.82 -1.61 8.86
N ILE A 174 10.59 -2.07 8.78
CA ILE A 174 9.45 -1.29 8.29
C ILE A 174 8.39 -1.17 9.37
N ALA A 175 7.96 0.05 9.67
CA ALA A 175 6.78 0.28 10.49
C ALA A 175 5.54 0.27 9.58
N THR A 176 4.53 -0.53 9.93
CA THR A 176 3.30 -0.69 9.15
C THR A 176 2.11 -0.19 9.95
N MET A 177 1.34 0.71 9.35
CA MET A 177 0.29 1.51 10.00
C MET A 177 -0.87 1.77 9.05
N SER A 178 -2.07 1.95 9.56
CA SER A 178 -3.26 2.35 8.78
C SER A 178 -4.37 2.86 9.71
N CYS A 179 -5.48 3.33 9.15
CA CYS A 179 -6.73 3.52 9.90
C CYS A 179 -6.60 4.50 11.08
N ASN A 180 -6.39 5.77 10.77
CA ASN A 180 -6.19 6.84 11.73
C ASN A 180 -7.48 7.66 11.98
N SER A 181 -8.39 7.10 12.77
CA SER A 181 -9.62 7.81 13.15
C SER A 181 -9.35 9.20 13.74
N PRO A 182 -10.12 10.24 13.34
CA PRO A 182 -10.04 11.56 13.94
C PRO A 182 -10.73 11.64 15.31
N ARG A 183 -11.48 10.60 15.72
CA ARG A 183 -12.20 10.56 17.00
C ARG A 183 -11.28 10.09 18.12
N ASP A 184 -10.48 11.00 18.63
CA ASP A 184 -9.60 10.80 19.78
C ASP A 184 -9.39 12.11 20.54
N GLU A 185 -9.16 12.05 21.85
CA GLU A 185 -8.91 13.24 22.67
C GLU A 185 -7.65 13.98 22.23
N THR A 186 -6.63 13.26 21.75
CA THR A 186 -5.40 13.84 21.20
C THR A 186 -5.47 13.90 19.68
N VAL A 187 -6.54 14.46 19.11
CA VAL A 187 -6.75 14.47 17.64
C VAL A 187 -5.65 15.15 16.84
N GLU A 188 -4.96 16.16 17.35
CA GLU A 188 -3.88 16.86 16.59
C GLU A 188 -2.47 16.29 16.89
N ALA A 189 -2.37 15.29 17.76
CA ALA A 189 -1.09 14.70 18.19
C ALA A 189 -1.12 13.18 18.23
N ARG A 190 0.06 12.56 18.10
CA ARG A 190 0.25 11.10 18.14
C ARG A 190 1.52 10.75 18.92
N ASN A 191 1.76 11.44 20.03
CA ASN A 191 3.04 11.41 20.75
C ASN A 191 3.48 9.99 21.13
N GLU A 192 2.54 9.13 21.54
CA GLU A 192 2.83 7.76 21.94
C GLU A 192 3.40 6.94 20.77
N TYR A 193 2.88 7.17 19.56
CA TYR A 193 3.44 6.59 18.33
C TYR A 193 4.81 7.18 18.00
N ILE A 194 4.97 8.50 18.08
CA ILE A 194 6.22 9.17 17.74
C ILE A 194 7.35 8.71 18.65
N GLU A 195 7.12 8.59 19.95
CA GLU A 195 8.10 8.12 20.93
C GLU A 195 8.54 6.68 20.65
N ASN A 196 7.58 5.78 20.48
CA ASN A 196 7.86 4.37 20.22
C ASN A 196 8.52 4.13 18.85
N LEU A 197 8.10 4.84 17.80
CA LEU A 197 8.73 4.74 16.47
C LEU A 197 10.14 5.32 16.48
N LYS A 198 10.39 6.42 17.21
CA LYS A 198 11.76 6.93 17.41
C LYS A 198 12.63 5.93 18.15
N HIS A 199 12.09 5.22 19.14
CA HIS A 199 12.82 4.18 19.86
C HIS A 199 13.18 2.99 18.95
N HIS A 200 12.22 2.49 18.17
CA HIS A 200 12.45 1.37 17.27
C HIS A 200 13.32 1.69 16.06
N ASP A 201 13.32 2.96 15.66
CA ASP A 201 14.05 3.50 14.51
C ASP A 201 13.84 2.67 13.24
N PRO A 202 12.59 2.62 12.70
CA PRO A 202 12.34 1.93 11.44
C PRO A 202 13.08 2.63 10.30
N ASP A 203 13.56 1.85 9.33
CA ASP A 203 14.18 2.39 8.11
C ASP A 203 13.12 2.96 7.17
N ILE A 204 11.91 2.42 7.18
CA ILE A 204 10.81 2.78 6.27
C ILE A 204 9.51 2.91 7.07
N LEU A 205 8.68 3.89 6.70
CA LEU A 205 7.31 4.00 7.20
C LEU A 205 6.32 3.61 6.10
N PHE A 206 5.39 2.71 6.40
CA PHE A 206 4.31 2.32 5.51
C PHE A 206 2.96 2.66 6.12
N PHE A 207 2.20 3.52 5.44
CA PHE A 207 0.82 3.85 5.73
C PHE A 207 -0.08 3.20 4.66
N ALA A 208 -0.77 2.12 5.05
CA ALA A 208 -1.50 1.25 4.13
C ALA A 208 -2.85 1.81 3.66
N GLY A 209 -3.27 2.97 4.16
CA GLY A 209 -4.58 3.54 3.85
C GLY A 209 -5.29 4.08 5.07
N ASP A 210 -6.41 4.76 4.82
CA ASP A 210 -7.24 5.41 5.83
C ASP A 210 -6.43 6.38 6.69
N GLN A 211 -5.59 7.18 6.04
CA GLN A 211 -4.91 8.28 6.69
C GLN A 211 -5.95 9.30 7.22
N SER A 212 -7.12 9.39 6.57
CA SER A 212 -8.27 10.15 7.06
C SER A 212 -9.62 9.49 6.86
N TYR A 213 -10.52 9.70 7.82
CA TYR A 213 -11.95 9.33 7.76
C TYR A 213 -12.86 10.52 7.42
N VAL A 214 -12.30 11.67 7.04
CA VAL A 214 -13.06 12.90 6.78
C VAL A 214 -13.41 12.97 5.30
N HIS A 215 -14.39 12.14 4.90
CA HIS A 215 -14.71 11.78 3.51
C HIS A 215 -14.87 12.93 2.50
N GLN A 216 -15.35 14.10 2.93
CA GLN A 216 -15.58 15.23 2.03
C GLN A 216 -14.47 16.28 2.08
N TYR A 217 -13.52 16.16 3.01
CA TYR A 217 -12.52 17.19 3.30
C TYR A 217 -11.13 16.57 3.36
N HIS A 218 -10.70 15.99 2.24
CA HIS A 218 -9.42 15.31 2.14
C HIS A 218 -8.25 16.24 2.46
N THR A 219 -8.24 17.47 1.96
CA THR A 219 -7.15 18.42 2.27
C THR A 219 -7.01 18.64 3.78
N TYR A 220 -8.12 18.79 4.52
CA TYR A 220 -8.07 18.87 5.98
C TYR A 220 -7.53 17.56 6.59
N GLY A 221 -8.08 16.43 6.15
CA GLY A 221 -7.72 15.11 6.64
C GLY A 221 -6.24 14.79 6.52
N ILE A 222 -5.66 15.00 5.33
CA ILE A 222 -4.26 14.73 5.06
C ILE A 222 -3.32 15.72 5.77
N LEU A 223 -3.75 16.97 5.98
CA LEU A 223 -3.00 17.94 6.78
C LEU A 223 -3.01 17.58 8.27
N LEU A 224 -4.14 17.11 8.80
CA LEU A 224 -4.23 16.64 10.19
C LEU A 224 -3.30 15.43 10.41
N PHE A 225 -3.39 14.42 9.56
CA PHE A 225 -2.47 13.28 9.54
C PHE A 225 -1.01 13.74 9.44
N GLY A 226 -0.74 14.64 8.50
CA GLY A 226 0.56 15.24 8.27
C GLY A 226 1.16 15.87 9.51
N VAL A 227 0.40 16.71 10.21
CA VAL A 227 0.83 17.39 11.44
C VAL A 227 1.11 16.38 12.56
N GLN A 228 0.28 15.34 12.69
CA GLN A 228 0.46 14.30 13.71
C GLN A 228 1.77 13.51 13.55
N PHE A 229 2.17 13.22 12.31
CA PHE A 229 3.31 12.33 12.00
C PHE A 229 4.53 13.03 11.39
N ALA A 230 4.48 14.36 11.18
CA ALA A 230 5.56 15.13 10.58
C ALA A 230 6.93 14.87 11.22
N GLU A 231 6.94 14.68 12.55
CA GLU A 231 8.17 14.50 13.32
C GLU A 231 8.91 13.18 13.00
N ILE A 232 8.19 12.11 12.62
CA ILE A 232 8.79 10.83 12.22
C ILE A 232 8.94 10.72 10.69
N MET A 233 8.11 11.41 9.91
CA MET A 233 8.16 11.39 8.44
C MET A 233 9.28 12.27 7.87
N LYS A 234 9.75 13.28 8.60
CA LYS A 234 10.74 14.24 8.09
C LYS A 234 12.09 13.62 7.71
N ASP A 235 12.42 12.46 8.27
CA ASP A 235 13.75 11.87 8.15
C ASP A 235 13.76 10.44 7.60
N ARG A 236 12.62 9.82 7.29
CA ARG A 236 12.54 8.43 6.80
C ARG A 236 11.78 8.35 5.47
N PRO A 237 12.16 7.44 4.56
CA PRO A 237 11.32 7.10 3.42
C PRO A 237 9.90 6.72 3.85
N VAL A 238 8.90 7.28 3.17
CA VAL A 238 7.49 7.02 3.43
C VAL A 238 6.84 6.38 2.22
N ILE A 239 6.15 5.26 2.45
CA ILE A 239 5.22 4.66 1.51
C ILE A 239 3.82 4.97 2.03
N MET A 240 3.06 5.77 1.30
CA MET A 240 1.69 6.14 1.65
C MET A 240 0.78 5.86 0.46
N ILE A 241 -0.27 5.06 0.68
CA ILE A 241 -1.24 4.67 -0.35
C ILE A 241 -2.66 4.93 0.17
N PRO A 242 -3.60 5.38 -0.70
CA PRO A 242 -5.00 5.57 -0.33
C PRO A 242 -5.76 4.24 -0.22
N ASP A 243 -6.74 4.23 0.68
CA ASP A 243 -7.81 3.23 0.76
C ASP A 243 -9.20 3.91 0.59
N ASP A 244 -10.27 3.22 0.95
CA ASP A 244 -11.66 3.62 0.76
C ASP A 244 -12.03 4.95 1.43
N HIS A 245 -11.67 5.15 2.70
CA HIS A 245 -12.02 6.37 3.41
C HIS A 245 -11.29 7.60 2.87
N ASP A 246 -10.10 7.43 2.30
CA ASP A 246 -9.34 8.54 1.73
C ASP A 246 -9.97 9.09 0.44
N VAL A 247 -10.58 8.20 -0.36
CA VAL A 247 -11.34 8.58 -1.57
C VAL A 247 -12.79 8.99 -1.23
N GLY A 248 -13.14 8.98 0.05
CA GLY A 248 -14.41 9.46 0.57
C GLY A 248 -15.56 8.45 0.53
N GLN A 249 -15.24 7.16 0.42
CA GLN A 249 -16.22 6.07 0.49
C GLN A 249 -16.02 5.28 1.80
N GLY A 250 -17.06 4.59 2.28
CA GLY A 250 -16.96 3.74 3.47
C GLY A 250 -16.56 2.29 3.19
N ASN A 251 -16.55 1.93 1.91
CA ASN A 251 -16.10 0.68 1.31
C ASN A 251 -15.73 1.00 -0.15
N PHE A 252 -14.79 0.28 -0.76
CA PHE A 252 -14.29 0.66 -2.08
C PHE A 252 -13.98 -0.52 -3.00
N TRP A 253 -14.65 -0.52 -4.14
CA TRP A 253 -14.37 -1.37 -5.28
C TRP A 253 -14.16 -0.48 -6.50
N GLY A 254 -12.93 -0.25 -6.93
CA GLY A 254 -12.63 0.79 -7.91
C GLY A 254 -13.05 0.47 -9.35
N ALA A 255 -13.30 -0.80 -9.67
CA ALA A 255 -13.78 -1.29 -10.97
C ALA A 255 -13.04 -0.67 -12.17
N GLY A 256 -11.72 -0.47 -12.02
CA GLY A 256 -10.86 0.11 -13.05
C GLY A 256 -11.21 1.56 -13.39
N GLY A 257 -11.68 2.34 -12.41
CA GLY A 257 -12.07 3.74 -12.57
C GLY A 257 -13.50 3.96 -13.03
N GLY A 258 -14.40 3.00 -12.78
CA GLY A 258 -15.83 3.16 -13.03
C GLY A 258 -16.44 4.35 -12.30
N VAL A 259 -17.69 4.67 -12.62
CA VAL A 259 -18.48 5.66 -11.86
C VAL A 259 -19.43 4.88 -10.97
N ALA A 260 -19.35 5.08 -9.66
CA ALA A 260 -20.28 4.46 -8.74
C ALA A 260 -21.64 5.19 -8.76
N ASP A 261 -22.72 4.42 -8.68
CA ASP A 261 -24.09 4.96 -8.67
C ASP A 261 -24.44 5.62 -7.33
N SER A 262 -23.83 5.14 -6.25
CA SER A 262 -24.06 5.62 -4.88
C SER A 262 -22.76 5.76 -4.08
N PRO A 263 -22.77 6.50 -2.95
CA PRO A 263 -21.63 6.59 -2.05
C PRO A 263 -21.20 5.26 -1.41
N ALA A 264 -22.05 4.23 -1.45
CA ALA A 264 -21.70 2.90 -0.97
C ALA A 264 -20.65 2.21 -1.86
N GLY A 265 -20.48 2.65 -3.11
CA GLY A 265 -19.46 2.12 -4.03
C GLY A 265 -19.70 0.69 -4.52
N ASP A 266 -20.79 0.04 -4.08
CA ASP A 266 -21.04 -1.39 -4.26
C ASP A 266 -21.30 -1.82 -5.71
N THR A 267 -21.70 -0.91 -6.60
CA THR A 267 -21.75 -1.13 -8.07
C THR A 267 -20.37 -1.13 -8.72
N GLY A 268 -19.34 -0.73 -7.98
CA GLY A 268 -18.00 -0.48 -8.47
C GLY A 268 -17.81 0.93 -9.03
N GLY A 269 -16.61 1.48 -8.83
CA GLY A 269 -16.20 2.79 -9.29
C GLY A 269 -15.99 3.82 -8.18
N TYR A 270 -15.68 5.03 -8.61
CA TYR A 270 -15.58 6.22 -7.77
C TYR A 270 -16.91 6.97 -7.76
N TYR A 271 -17.41 7.29 -6.57
CA TYR A 271 -18.59 8.13 -6.43
C TYR A 271 -18.26 9.59 -6.71
N TYR A 272 -17.14 10.09 -6.18
CA TYR A 272 -16.72 11.47 -6.36
C TYR A 272 -16.00 11.73 -7.70
N PRO A 273 -15.93 12.99 -8.14
CA PRO A 273 -15.44 13.33 -9.48
C PRO A 273 -13.97 12.96 -9.68
N PRO A 274 -13.54 12.64 -10.92
CA PRO A 274 -12.18 12.18 -11.17
C PRO A 274 -11.10 13.21 -10.81
N GLU A 275 -11.38 14.52 -10.89
CA GLU A 275 -10.43 15.55 -10.47
C GLU A 275 -10.18 15.55 -8.95
N TYR A 276 -11.20 15.22 -8.15
CA TYR A 276 -11.03 15.01 -6.71
C TYR A 276 -10.20 13.76 -6.45
N VAL A 277 -10.52 12.64 -7.11
CA VAL A 277 -9.78 11.37 -6.97
C VAL A 277 -8.30 11.54 -7.35
N LYS A 278 -8.01 12.26 -8.43
CA LYS A 278 -6.63 12.58 -8.84
C LYS A 278 -5.91 13.43 -7.80
N MET A 279 -6.61 14.34 -7.12
CA MET A 279 -6.04 15.15 -6.03
C MET A 279 -5.70 14.28 -4.83
N VAL A 280 -6.64 13.44 -4.38
CA VAL A 280 -6.44 12.46 -3.29
C VAL A 280 -5.23 11.58 -3.58
N GLU A 281 -5.20 10.95 -4.76
CA GLU A 281 -4.10 10.08 -5.18
C GLU A 281 -2.77 10.84 -5.18
N ARG A 282 -2.70 12.02 -5.81
CA ARG A 282 -1.46 12.79 -5.92
C ARG A 282 -0.90 13.22 -4.56
N CYS A 283 -1.75 13.70 -3.65
CA CYS A 283 -1.34 14.12 -2.31
C CYS A 283 -0.74 12.97 -1.50
N GLN A 284 -1.14 11.73 -1.79
CA GLN A 284 -0.66 10.56 -1.09
C GLN A 284 0.50 9.84 -1.78
N THR A 285 0.51 9.74 -3.11
CA THR A 285 1.37 8.76 -3.80
C THR A 285 2.43 9.38 -4.71
N TRP A 286 2.40 10.70 -4.97
CA TRP A 286 3.28 11.28 -5.99
C TRP A 286 4.77 11.05 -5.70
N HIS A 287 5.16 11.02 -4.41
CA HIS A 287 6.54 10.81 -3.97
C HIS A 287 7.02 9.36 -4.08
N LEU A 288 6.15 8.39 -4.39
CA LEU A 288 6.53 7.01 -4.66
C LEU A 288 7.34 6.91 -5.97
N PRO A 289 8.07 5.81 -6.19
CA PRO A 289 8.65 5.53 -7.49
C PRO A 289 7.62 5.61 -8.62
N ASP A 290 8.07 5.86 -9.85
CA ASP A 290 7.14 5.94 -10.98
C ASP A 290 6.40 4.60 -11.15
N ALA A 291 5.11 4.66 -11.48
CA ALA A 291 4.29 3.48 -11.70
C ALA A 291 4.91 2.55 -12.74
N TYR A 292 4.81 1.24 -12.51
CA TYR A 292 5.37 0.23 -13.41
C TYR A 292 4.82 0.37 -14.84
N ASP A 293 3.50 0.56 -14.95
CA ASP A 293 2.84 0.94 -16.19
C ASP A 293 1.93 2.15 -15.88
N PRO A 294 2.31 3.37 -16.29
CA PRO A 294 1.62 4.61 -15.92
C PRO A 294 0.35 4.88 -16.73
N THR A 295 -0.12 3.91 -17.53
CA THR A 295 -1.34 4.08 -18.34
C THR A 295 -2.54 4.37 -17.42
N PRO A 296 -3.24 5.51 -17.57
CA PRO A 296 -4.41 5.84 -16.77
C PRO A 296 -5.53 4.82 -16.93
N ILE A 297 -6.36 4.69 -15.90
CA ILE A 297 -7.60 3.91 -15.94
C ILE A 297 -8.76 4.77 -16.45
N LYS A 298 -10.00 4.26 -16.37
CA LYS A 298 -11.19 5.03 -16.79
C LYS A 298 -11.25 6.38 -16.06
N GLN A 299 -11.90 7.34 -16.72
CA GLN A 299 -11.95 8.75 -16.28
C GLN A 299 -10.58 9.47 -16.24
N GLY A 300 -9.53 8.84 -16.79
CA GLY A 300 -8.17 9.39 -16.81
C GLY A 300 -7.52 9.44 -15.43
N ILE A 301 -8.02 8.67 -14.47
CA ILE A 301 -7.43 8.54 -13.13
C ILE A 301 -6.09 7.82 -13.26
N GLY A 302 -5.10 8.28 -12.49
CA GLY A 302 -3.75 7.73 -12.50
C GLY A 302 -3.65 6.35 -11.86
N VAL A 303 -2.42 5.84 -11.83
CA VAL A 303 -2.02 4.59 -11.17
C VAL A 303 -0.66 4.82 -10.53
N TYR A 304 -0.40 4.11 -9.43
CA TYR A 304 0.83 4.21 -8.65
C TYR A 304 1.45 2.84 -8.30
N TYR A 305 0.87 1.71 -8.69
CA TYR A 305 1.49 0.40 -8.44
C TYR A 305 2.91 0.35 -9.02
N THR A 306 3.88 0.00 -8.18
CA THR A 306 5.32 0.05 -8.47
C THR A 306 6.07 -0.80 -7.44
N ASN A 307 7.39 -0.73 -7.43
CA ASN A 307 8.19 -1.27 -6.35
C ASN A 307 9.23 -0.25 -5.84
N LEU A 308 9.58 -0.38 -4.57
CA LEU A 308 10.61 0.41 -3.88
C LEU A 308 11.66 -0.54 -3.32
N LYS A 309 12.93 -0.32 -3.66
CA LYS A 309 14.05 -1.11 -3.13
C LYS A 309 14.82 -0.28 -2.11
N ILE A 310 14.87 -0.75 -0.87
CA ILE A 310 15.59 -0.12 0.23
C ILE A 310 16.25 -1.21 1.05
N GLY A 311 17.53 -1.04 1.34
CA GLY A 311 18.28 -1.92 2.23
C GLY A 311 18.48 -3.32 1.69
N GLY A 312 18.24 -3.58 0.40
CA GLY A 312 18.22 -4.92 -0.19
C GLY A 312 16.88 -5.65 -0.04
N VAL A 313 15.84 -5.01 0.49
CA VAL A 313 14.47 -5.53 0.45
C VAL A 313 13.71 -4.82 -0.66
N ASP A 314 13.02 -5.61 -1.49
CA ASP A 314 12.23 -5.10 -2.61
C ASP A 314 10.74 -5.18 -2.26
N PHE A 315 10.11 -4.03 -2.12
CA PHE A 315 8.72 -3.86 -1.71
C PHE A 315 7.86 -3.59 -2.94
N ALA A 316 7.04 -4.54 -3.37
CA ALA A 316 5.99 -4.28 -4.34
C ALA A 316 4.82 -3.55 -3.66
N ILE A 317 4.39 -2.45 -4.26
CA ILE A 317 3.28 -1.61 -3.81
C ILE A 317 2.14 -1.81 -4.80
N VAL A 318 0.99 -2.29 -4.33
CA VAL A 318 -0.18 -2.59 -5.18
C VAL A 318 -1.40 -1.73 -4.84
N GLU A 319 -2.33 -1.65 -5.78
CA GLU A 319 -3.59 -0.90 -5.70
C GLU A 319 -4.74 -1.90 -5.62
N ASP A 320 -4.88 -2.57 -4.49
CA ASP A 320 -5.76 -3.74 -4.39
C ASP A 320 -7.26 -3.41 -4.44
N ARG A 321 -7.62 -2.17 -4.11
CA ARG A 321 -8.98 -1.64 -4.26
C ARG A 321 -9.32 -1.16 -5.66
N LYS A 322 -8.34 -0.57 -6.37
CA LYS A 322 -8.59 0.24 -7.58
C LYS A 322 -9.20 -0.55 -8.74
N PHE A 323 -8.81 -1.81 -8.87
CA PHE A 323 -9.28 -2.69 -9.94
C PHE A 323 -10.39 -3.62 -9.47
N LYS A 324 -10.63 -3.69 -8.16
CA LYS A 324 -11.57 -4.62 -7.57
C LYS A 324 -12.98 -4.40 -8.10
N THR A 325 -13.64 -5.49 -8.45
CA THR A 325 -15.02 -5.48 -8.97
C THR A 325 -16.03 -5.22 -7.85
N GLY A 326 -17.07 -4.43 -8.11
CA GLY A 326 -18.14 -4.19 -7.15
C GLY A 326 -19.12 -5.38 -7.07
N PRO A 327 -19.62 -5.76 -5.88
CA PRO A 327 -20.50 -6.92 -5.72
C PRO A 327 -21.94 -6.69 -6.23
N ASN A 328 -22.44 -5.46 -6.18
CA ASN A 328 -23.81 -5.16 -6.57
C ASN A 328 -24.01 -5.26 -8.09
N GLY A 329 -24.86 -6.18 -8.52
CA GLY A 329 -25.15 -6.44 -9.94
C GLY A 329 -24.21 -7.43 -10.62
N THR A 330 -23.15 -7.89 -9.94
CA THR A 330 -22.21 -8.89 -10.48
C THR A 330 -22.42 -10.28 -9.87
N ILE A 331 -22.95 -10.34 -8.65
CA ILE A 331 -23.27 -11.58 -7.93
C ILE A 331 -24.66 -11.47 -7.27
N PRO A 332 -25.28 -12.60 -6.85
CA PRO A 332 -26.53 -12.57 -6.11
C PRO A 332 -26.40 -11.84 -4.77
N LYS A 333 -27.44 -11.10 -4.37
CA LYS A 333 -27.52 -10.50 -3.02
C LYS A 333 -27.78 -11.60 -1.97
N MET A 334 -26.89 -11.74 -0.99
CA MET A 334 -26.93 -12.81 0.03
C MET A 334 -27.00 -12.31 1.47
N GLY A 335 -27.34 -11.03 1.64
CA GLY A 335 -27.46 -10.39 2.94
C GLY A 335 -28.16 -9.04 2.86
N PRO A 336 -28.22 -8.28 3.95
CA PRO A 336 -28.89 -6.99 3.98
C PRO A 336 -28.24 -5.97 3.03
N ARG A 337 -26.91 -6.05 2.86
CA ARG A 337 -26.11 -5.27 1.90
C ARG A 337 -25.56 -6.17 0.79
N PRO A 338 -25.24 -5.65 -0.41
CA PRO A 338 -24.68 -6.44 -1.51
C PRO A 338 -23.32 -7.07 -1.20
N ASP A 339 -22.55 -6.47 -0.32
CA ASP A 339 -21.23 -6.91 0.12
C ASP A 339 -21.23 -7.78 1.38
N HIS A 340 -22.41 -8.06 1.95
CA HIS A 340 -22.56 -8.88 3.14
C HIS A 340 -23.16 -10.24 2.80
N ILE A 341 -22.55 -11.30 3.33
CA ILE A 341 -23.11 -12.65 3.33
C ILE A 341 -23.32 -13.08 4.77
N VAL A 342 -24.53 -13.55 5.09
CA VAL A 342 -24.93 -13.92 6.47
C VAL A 342 -25.42 -15.36 6.62
N ASP A 343 -25.88 -15.98 5.54
CA ASP A 343 -26.41 -17.35 5.58
C ASP A 343 -25.27 -18.38 5.45
N PRO A 344 -24.99 -19.21 6.48
CA PRO A 344 -23.96 -20.24 6.41
C PRO A 344 -24.24 -21.35 5.39
N ALA A 345 -25.47 -21.49 4.90
CA ALA A 345 -25.84 -22.49 3.90
C ALA A 345 -25.52 -22.08 2.45
N TYR A 346 -24.99 -20.88 2.22
CA TYR A 346 -24.75 -20.38 0.87
C TYR A 346 -23.66 -21.17 0.11
N ASP A 347 -23.82 -21.30 -1.20
CA ASP A 347 -22.76 -21.84 -2.06
C ASP A 347 -21.67 -20.79 -2.27
N ARG A 348 -20.49 -21.02 -1.69
CA ARG A 348 -19.32 -20.15 -1.82
C ARG A 348 -18.89 -19.91 -3.27
N LYS A 349 -19.19 -20.83 -4.20
CA LYS A 349 -18.91 -20.66 -5.63
C LYS A 349 -19.84 -19.67 -6.32
N ALA A 350 -21.01 -19.39 -5.75
CA ALA A 350 -21.97 -18.46 -6.32
C ALA A 350 -21.49 -16.99 -6.31
N VAL A 351 -20.40 -16.70 -5.58
CA VAL A 351 -19.75 -15.38 -5.56
C VAL A 351 -18.37 -15.36 -6.23
N ASP A 352 -17.82 -16.51 -6.64
CA ASP A 352 -16.58 -16.59 -7.43
C ASP A 352 -16.90 -16.90 -8.89
N VAL A 353 -17.45 -15.91 -9.60
CA VAL A 353 -17.89 -16.05 -11.00
C VAL A 353 -16.85 -15.51 -11.98
N PRO A 354 -16.80 -16.00 -13.23
CA PRO A 354 -15.87 -15.49 -14.24
C PRO A 354 -16.02 -13.99 -14.51
N GLY A 355 -14.90 -13.30 -14.69
CA GLY A 355 -14.85 -11.88 -15.05
C GLY A 355 -14.76 -10.92 -13.86
N LEU A 356 -14.79 -11.42 -12.62
CA LEU A 356 -14.51 -10.60 -11.45
C LEU A 356 -13.00 -10.38 -11.29
N GLU A 357 -12.62 -9.14 -11.00
CA GLU A 357 -11.23 -8.73 -10.80
C GLU A 357 -10.96 -8.33 -9.35
N LEU A 358 -9.76 -8.67 -8.86
CA LEU A 358 -9.17 -8.11 -7.64
C LEU A 358 -8.10 -7.06 -8.00
N LEU A 359 -6.90 -7.52 -8.39
CA LEU A 359 -5.80 -6.63 -8.79
C LEU A 359 -5.86 -6.19 -10.26
N GLY A 360 -6.62 -6.89 -11.09
CA GLY A 360 -6.62 -6.74 -12.55
C GLY A 360 -5.34 -7.28 -13.22
N GLU A 361 -5.40 -7.51 -14.53
CA GLU A 361 -4.32 -8.18 -15.29
C GLU A 361 -2.98 -7.43 -15.24
N ARG A 362 -3.03 -6.09 -15.26
CA ARG A 362 -1.83 -5.23 -15.28
C ARG A 362 -0.97 -5.39 -14.03
N GLN A 363 -1.61 -5.48 -12.86
CA GLN A 363 -0.90 -5.68 -11.60
C GLN A 363 -0.42 -7.12 -11.41
N ILE A 364 -1.19 -8.11 -11.88
CA ILE A 364 -0.73 -9.52 -11.90
C ILE A 364 0.50 -9.66 -12.79
N LYS A 365 0.50 -9.04 -13.98
CA LYS A 365 1.68 -8.99 -14.85
C LYS A 365 2.87 -8.33 -14.17
N PHE A 366 2.65 -7.19 -13.49
CA PHE A 366 3.69 -6.53 -12.70
C PHE A 366 4.28 -7.47 -11.64
N LEU A 367 3.45 -8.10 -10.80
CA LEU A 367 3.91 -9.04 -9.76
C LEU A 367 4.67 -10.23 -10.36
N HIS A 368 4.20 -10.75 -11.50
CA HIS A 368 4.85 -11.84 -12.22
C HIS A 368 6.27 -11.47 -12.69
N GLU A 369 6.45 -10.29 -13.28
CA GLU A 369 7.75 -9.82 -13.73
C GLU A 369 8.67 -9.40 -12.57
N TRP A 370 8.09 -8.73 -11.56
CA TRP A 370 8.78 -8.31 -10.34
C TRP A 370 9.29 -9.51 -9.53
N GLY A 371 8.51 -10.59 -9.40
CA GLY A 371 8.90 -11.80 -8.67
C GLY A 371 10.10 -12.52 -9.30
N GLN A 372 10.37 -12.26 -10.59
CA GLN A 372 11.50 -12.81 -11.32
C GLN A 372 12.72 -11.89 -11.35
N ASN A 373 12.56 -10.61 -11.03
CA ASN A 373 13.66 -9.65 -10.97
C ASN A 373 14.17 -9.51 -9.53
N TRP A 374 15.42 -9.89 -9.29
CA TRP A 374 16.07 -9.79 -7.99
C TRP A 374 17.21 -8.79 -7.98
N GLU A 375 17.35 -7.94 -8.99
CA GLU A 375 18.42 -6.94 -9.06
C GLU A 375 18.43 -6.01 -7.84
N GLY A 376 19.51 -6.09 -7.06
CA GLY A 376 19.67 -5.35 -5.81
C GLY A 376 18.77 -5.83 -4.66
N ALA A 377 18.07 -6.95 -4.83
CA ALA A 377 17.13 -7.51 -3.87
C ALA A 377 17.63 -8.82 -3.28
N GLU A 378 17.37 -8.99 -2.01
CA GLU A 378 17.75 -10.11 -1.16
C GLU A 378 16.53 -10.78 -0.52
N MET A 379 15.49 -9.98 -0.24
CA MET A 379 14.18 -10.43 0.23
C MET A 379 13.09 -9.58 -0.44
N LYS A 380 11.85 -10.08 -0.43
CA LYS A 380 10.70 -9.45 -1.08
C LYS A 380 9.51 -9.35 -0.15
N ALA A 381 8.74 -8.28 -0.31
CA ALA A 381 7.47 -8.07 0.39
C ALA A 381 6.46 -7.37 -0.51
N VAL A 382 5.18 -7.59 -0.27
CA VAL A 382 4.07 -6.92 -0.94
C VAL A 382 3.31 -6.06 0.06
N LEU A 383 3.02 -4.83 -0.33
CA LEU A 383 2.32 -3.81 0.44
C LEU A 383 0.99 -3.52 -0.23
N SER A 384 -0.11 -3.64 0.49
CA SER A 384 -1.46 -3.40 -0.02
C SER A 384 -2.36 -2.77 1.04
N GLN A 385 -3.56 -2.34 0.65
CA GLN A 385 -4.54 -1.74 1.55
C GLN A 385 -5.13 -2.78 2.50
N THR A 386 -5.60 -3.90 1.94
CA THR A 386 -6.49 -4.83 2.65
C THR A 386 -5.99 -6.27 2.61
N ALA A 387 -6.26 -6.99 3.69
CA ALA A 387 -5.93 -8.41 3.86
C ALA A 387 -6.55 -9.31 2.78
N PHE A 388 -5.77 -10.25 2.23
CA PHE A 388 -6.20 -11.22 1.20
C PHE A 388 -6.99 -12.39 1.80
N CYS A 389 -7.82 -12.13 2.82
CA CYS A 389 -8.72 -13.09 3.48
C CYS A 389 -9.79 -12.38 4.31
N GLY A 390 -10.88 -13.08 4.62
CA GLY A 390 -11.87 -12.66 5.61
C GLY A 390 -11.47 -13.11 7.03
N ALA A 391 -10.70 -12.31 7.75
CA ALA A 391 -10.22 -12.63 9.11
C ALA A 391 -11.14 -12.11 10.23
N VAL A 392 -12.29 -11.55 9.90
CA VAL A 392 -13.19 -10.89 10.86
C VAL A 392 -14.53 -11.61 10.88
N HIS A 393 -15.06 -11.84 12.08
CA HIS A 393 -16.34 -12.52 12.28
C HIS A 393 -17.43 -11.60 12.83
N LEU A 394 -17.06 -10.61 13.66
CA LEU A 394 -17.99 -9.70 14.31
C LEU A 394 -17.66 -8.26 13.91
N HIS A 395 -18.68 -7.48 13.59
CA HIS A 395 -18.55 -6.20 12.89
C HIS A 395 -19.36 -5.10 13.58
N GLY A 396 -18.71 -4.03 14.03
CA GLY A 396 -19.29 -2.89 14.74
C GLY A 396 -19.74 -3.18 16.18
N THR A 397 -20.38 -4.32 16.41
CA THR A 397 -20.80 -4.83 17.73
C THR A 397 -20.55 -6.33 17.84
N MET A 398 -20.40 -6.82 19.07
CA MET A 398 -20.23 -8.25 19.37
C MET A 398 -21.45 -9.09 18.99
N GLU A 399 -22.65 -8.49 18.89
CA GLU A 399 -23.89 -9.16 18.49
C GLU A 399 -24.06 -9.26 16.96
N ASN A 400 -23.28 -8.51 16.19
CA ASN A 400 -23.41 -8.44 14.74
C ASN A 400 -22.37 -9.34 14.06
N ARG A 401 -22.73 -10.63 13.92
CA ARG A 401 -21.92 -11.61 13.20
C ARG A 401 -22.14 -11.49 11.70
N LEU A 402 -21.03 -11.38 10.97
CA LEU A 402 -20.99 -11.44 9.52
C LEU A 402 -20.25 -12.70 9.11
N LEU A 403 -20.82 -13.49 8.19
CA LEU A 403 -20.16 -14.70 7.72
C LEU A 403 -19.03 -14.34 6.76
N ALA A 404 -19.32 -13.53 5.74
CA ALA A 404 -18.34 -13.04 4.78
C ALA A 404 -18.57 -11.56 4.45
N ASP A 405 -17.45 -10.83 4.42
CA ASP A 405 -17.34 -9.44 3.99
C ASP A 405 -16.67 -9.41 2.61
N LEU A 406 -17.38 -8.93 1.58
CA LEU A 406 -16.84 -8.84 0.21
C LEU A 406 -15.95 -7.60 0.00
N ASP A 407 -15.87 -6.73 1.00
CA ASP A 407 -14.92 -5.63 1.01
C ASP A 407 -13.50 -6.11 1.35
N CYS A 408 -13.34 -7.21 2.11
CA CYS A 408 -12.01 -7.81 2.29
C CYS A 408 -11.48 -8.39 0.97
N ASN A 409 -10.16 -8.57 0.85
CA ASN A 409 -9.54 -9.14 -0.36
C ASN A 409 -9.47 -10.68 -0.32
N GLY A 410 -10.28 -11.32 0.55
CA GLY A 410 -10.65 -12.72 0.39
C GLY A 410 -11.54 -12.97 -0.83
N TRP A 411 -12.17 -11.92 -1.37
CA TRP A 411 -13.02 -11.95 -2.56
C TRP A 411 -12.54 -10.93 -3.62
N PRO A 412 -12.67 -11.22 -4.93
CA PRO A 412 -13.04 -12.52 -5.52
C PRO A 412 -11.98 -13.62 -5.28
N GLN A 413 -12.41 -14.85 -4.96
CA GLN A 413 -11.50 -15.92 -4.55
C GLN A 413 -10.49 -16.28 -5.65
N THR A 414 -10.89 -16.31 -6.92
CA THR A 414 -9.98 -16.55 -8.04
C THR A 414 -8.91 -15.45 -8.15
N GLY A 415 -9.30 -14.18 -8.05
CA GLY A 415 -8.37 -13.04 -8.08
C GLY A 415 -7.38 -13.06 -6.91
N ARG A 416 -7.87 -13.35 -5.70
CA ARG A 416 -7.05 -13.56 -4.49
C ARG A 416 -6.02 -14.67 -4.70
N ASN A 417 -6.44 -15.84 -5.15
CA ASN A 417 -5.55 -16.98 -5.35
C ASN A 417 -4.47 -16.70 -6.40
N ASN A 418 -4.80 -15.98 -7.46
CA ASN A 418 -3.80 -15.56 -8.47
C ASN A 418 -2.73 -14.65 -7.87
N ALA A 419 -3.13 -13.65 -7.07
CA ALA A 419 -2.17 -12.79 -6.38
C ALA A 419 -1.27 -13.60 -5.42
N LEU A 420 -1.85 -14.44 -4.57
CA LEU A 420 -1.09 -15.26 -3.61
C LEU A 420 -0.11 -16.22 -4.29
N ARG A 421 -0.45 -16.75 -5.48
CA ARG A 421 0.48 -17.58 -6.27
C ARG A 421 1.70 -16.78 -6.73
N GLU A 422 1.53 -15.53 -7.17
CA GLU A 422 2.67 -14.69 -7.56
C GLU A 422 3.56 -14.34 -6.36
N LEU A 423 2.97 -14.06 -5.18
CA LEU A 423 3.74 -13.84 -3.94
C LEU A 423 4.51 -15.11 -3.52
N ARG A 424 3.84 -16.27 -3.55
CA ARG A 424 4.42 -17.58 -3.23
C ARG A 424 5.66 -17.88 -4.09
N ARG A 425 5.59 -17.58 -5.39
CA ARG A 425 6.66 -17.85 -6.36
C ARG A 425 7.96 -17.15 -6.04
N CYS A 426 7.95 -16.03 -5.33
CA CYS A 426 9.16 -15.29 -4.96
C CYS A 426 9.41 -15.24 -3.45
N GLY A 427 8.68 -16.04 -2.66
CA GLY A 427 8.81 -16.07 -1.21
C GLY A 427 8.42 -14.75 -0.52
N ALA A 428 7.60 -13.92 -1.17
CA ALA A 428 7.22 -12.63 -0.63
C ALA A 428 6.23 -12.75 0.53
N THR A 429 6.43 -11.93 1.56
CA THR A 429 5.45 -11.75 2.65
C THR A 429 4.46 -10.63 2.30
N HIS A 430 3.28 -10.60 2.89
CA HIS A 430 2.25 -9.57 2.62
C HIS A 430 2.00 -8.70 3.85
N LEU A 431 2.08 -7.37 3.70
CA LEU A 431 1.76 -6.39 4.75
C LEU A 431 0.57 -5.52 4.29
N CYS A 432 -0.42 -5.33 5.16
CA CYS A 432 -1.65 -4.62 4.84
C CYS A 432 -2.36 -4.02 6.08
N GLY A 433 -3.42 -3.23 5.86
CA GLY A 433 -4.24 -2.56 6.87
C GLY A 433 -5.75 -2.87 6.76
N ASP A 434 -6.59 -1.81 6.77
CA ASP A 434 -8.08 -1.79 6.68
C ASP A 434 -8.84 -2.47 7.83
N GLN A 435 -8.50 -3.69 8.22
CA GLN A 435 -9.42 -4.57 8.95
C GLN A 435 -9.69 -4.18 10.42
N HIS A 436 -9.12 -3.09 10.95
CA HIS A 436 -9.24 -2.63 12.36
C HIS A 436 -9.03 -3.75 13.40
N LEU A 437 -8.32 -4.80 12.99
CA LEU A 437 -8.03 -6.02 13.72
C LEU A 437 -6.66 -6.49 13.25
N SER A 438 -5.71 -6.50 14.18
CA SER A 438 -4.38 -7.02 13.88
C SER A 438 -4.42 -8.54 13.82
N VAL A 439 -3.91 -9.14 12.75
CA VAL A 439 -3.80 -10.59 12.58
C VAL A 439 -2.51 -11.00 11.88
N ILE A 440 -1.97 -12.17 12.25
CA ILE A 440 -1.02 -12.90 11.42
C ILE A 440 -1.75 -14.10 10.82
N VAL A 441 -1.81 -14.14 9.49
CA VAL A 441 -2.43 -15.24 8.74
C VAL A 441 -1.40 -15.87 7.82
N LYS A 442 -1.33 -17.19 7.86
CA LYS A 442 -0.69 -17.97 6.80
C LYS A 442 -1.77 -18.39 5.80
N HIS A 443 -1.61 -18.00 4.54
CA HIS A 443 -2.61 -18.31 3.53
C HIS A 443 -2.50 -19.76 3.04
N GLY A 444 -3.65 -20.34 2.73
CA GLY A 444 -3.79 -21.49 1.85
C GLY A 444 -4.34 -21.07 0.48
N ILE A 445 -3.81 -21.69 -0.57
CA ILE A 445 -4.19 -21.52 -1.98
C ILE A 445 -4.86 -22.82 -2.43
N ASP A 446 -4.10 -23.92 -2.48
CA ASP A 446 -4.61 -25.22 -2.91
C ASP A 446 -4.95 -26.05 -1.65
N THR A 447 -4.03 -26.10 -0.68
CA THR A 447 -4.23 -26.70 0.66
C THR A 447 -4.07 -25.68 1.78
N TYR A 448 -4.16 -26.09 3.05
CA TYR A 448 -3.78 -25.22 4.16
C TYR A 448 -2.27 -24.97 4.12
N ARG A 449 -1.85 -23.75 4.54
CA ARG A 449 -0.46 -23.35 4.77
C ARG A 449 0.48 -23.36 3.56
N ASP A 450 -0.03 -23.45 2.34
CA ASP A 450 0.75 -23.52 1.09
C ASP A 450 0.82 -22.20 0.31
N GLY A 451 0.54 -21.06 0.96
CA GLY A 451 0.67 -19.70 0.41
C GLY A 451 1.43 -18.79 1.36
N PRO A 452 1.65 -17.50 1.06
CA PRO A 452 2.51 -16.60 1.85
C PRO A 452 1.97 -16.31 3.28
N MET A 453 2.87 -15.87 4.16
CA MET A 453 2.51 -15.28 5.45
C MET A 453 2.11 -13.82 5.25
N SER A 454 1.11 -13.38 6.01
CA SER A 454 0.57 -12.02 5.94
C SER A 454 0.42 -11.43 7.33
N PHE A 455 0.67 -10.12 7.42
CA PHE A 455 0.44 -9.33 8.63
C PHE A 455 -0.48 -8.16 8.30
N THR A 456 -1.66 -8.18 8.92
CA THR A 456 -2.57 -7.04 8.91
C THR A 456 -2.29 -6.20 10.14
N ASN A 457 -1.84 -4.96 9.97
CA ASN A 457 -1.50 -4.09 11.09
C ASN A 457 -2.75 -3.65 11.88
N PRO A 458 -2.62 -3.34 13.17
CA PRO A 458 -3.72 -2.72 13.93
C PRO A 458 -4.02 -1.32 13.38
N ALA A 459 -5.23 -0.83 13.61
CA ALA A 459 -5.56 0.57 13.34
C ALA A 459 -4.76 1.51 14.27
N LEU A 460 -4.32 2.66 13.74
CA LEU A 460 -3.68 3.72 14.51
C LEU A 460 -4.65 4.35 15.52
N VAL A 461 -5.93 4.47 15.18
CA VAL A 461 -6.96 4.82 16.17
C VAL A 461 -8.22 4.05 15.83
N ASN A 462 -8.55 3.06 16.65
CA ASN A 462 -9.70 2.19 16.44
C ASN A 462 -10.95 2.70 17.17
N THR A 463 -11.64 3.68 16.57
CA THR A 463 -12.89 4.25 17.12
C THR A 463 -14.03 4.37 16.12
N VAL A 464 -13.81 3.97 14.87
CA VAL A 464 -14.82 4.06 13.80
C VAL A 464 -15.61 2.76 13.71
N TYR A 465 -14.92 1.62 13.69
CA TYR A 465 -15.55 0.33 13.41
C TYR A 465 -14.85 -0.85 14.09
N GLY A 466 -15.40 -1.30 15.22
CA GLY A 466 -14.87 -2.48 15.93
C GLY A 466 -14.98 -3.75 15.10
N ARG A 467 -13.91 -4.56 15.09
CA ARG A 467 -13.87 -5.84 14.40
C ARG A 467 -13.20 -6.88 15.31
N TRP A 468 -13.71 -8.12 15.31
CA TRP A 468 -13.20 -9.20 16.16
C TRP A 468 -13.05 -10.52 15.40
N TRP A 469 -11.94 -11.22 15.69
CA TRP A 469 -11.79 -12.64 15.39
C TRP A 469 -12.48 -13.46 16.48
N TRP A 470 -13.58 -14.11 16.12
CA TRP A 470 -14.38 -14.90 17.06
C TRP A 470 -15.01 -16.12 16.38
N PRO A 471 -14.27 -17.23 16.19
CA PRO A 471 -14.82 -18.44 15.59
C PRO A 471 -16.12 -18.88 16.26
N LEU A 472 -17.05 -19.40 15.46
CA LEU A 472 -18.43 -19.64 15.92
C LEU A 472 -18.52 -20.69 17.04
N ASP A 473 -17.66 -21.70 16.99
CA ASP A 473 -17.60 -22.77 17.99
C ASP A 473 -16.62 -22.46 19.14
N GLU A 474 -15.94 -21.31 19.08
CA GLU A 474 -14.94 -20.83 20.04
C GLU A 474 -13.81 -21.84 20.30
N LYS A 475 -13.46 -22.64 19.29
CA LYS A 475 -12.37 -23.62 19.37
C LYS A 475 -11.14 -23.17 18.58
N ALA A 476 -10.01 -23.75 18.95
CA ALA A 476 -8.80 -23.74 18.12
C ALA A 476 -9.10 -24.37 16.75
N GLY A 477 -8.41 -23.88 15.73
CA GLY A 477 -8.52 -24.40 14.37
C GLY A 477 -7.89 -25.78 14.25
N GLY A 478 -8.05 -26.38 13.08
CA GLY A 478 -7.41 -27.66 12.77
C GLY A 478 -5.91 -27.54 12.54
N GLY A 479 -5.33 -28.63 12.03
CA GLY A 479 -3.92 -28.70 11.65
C GLY A 479 -2.96 -28.77 12.84
N GLU A 480 -1.68 -28.51 12.56
CA GLU A 480 -0.65 -28.51 13.60
C GLU A 480 -0.89 -27.37 14.61
N PRO A 481 -0.88 -27.67 15.92
CA PRO A 481 -1.13 -26.69 16.96
C PRO A 481 -0.16 -25.51 16.89
N ILE A 482 -0.67 -24.31 17.08
CA ILE A 482 0.14 -23.10 17.20
C ILE A 482 0.33 -22.82 18.68
N ASN A 483 1.56 -22.99 19.16
CA ASN A 483 1.87 -22.87 20.57
C ASN A 483 2.00 -21.39 20.98
N ASN A 484 0.87 -20.77 21.35
CA ASN A 484 0.85 -19.46 21.99
C ASN A 484 -0.35 -19.32 22.95
N ALA A 485 -0.48 -18.14 23.57
CA ALA A 485 -1.52 -17.88 24.58
C ALA A 485 -2.94 -17.68 23.99
N LEU A 486 -3.09 -17.66 22.66
CA LEU A 486 -4.35 -17.34 21.99
C LEU A 486 -5.14 -18.62 21.69
N PRO A 487 -6.40 -18.75 22.18
CA PRO A 487 -7.16 -19.99 22.09
C PRO A 487 -7.67 -20.33 20.68
N TRP A 488 -7.78 -19.35 19.79
CA TRP A 488 -8.42 -19.50 18.48
C TRP A 488 -7.41 -19.40 17.32
N THR A 489 -6.30 -20.10 17.48
CA THR A 489 -5.25 -20.24 16.45
C THR A 489 -5.35 -21.62 15.78
N GLY A 490 -4.80 -21.75 14.57
CA GLY A 490 -4.86 -22.99 13.78
C GLY A 490 -5.50 -22.80 12.41
N ASP A 491 -5.89 -23.89 11.77
CA ASP A 491 -6.44 -23.91 10.40
C ASP A 491 -7.96 -23.68 10.41
N TYR A 492 -8.41 -22.72 9.61
CA TYR A 492 -9.81 -22.33 9.43
C TYR A 492 -10.14 -22.06 7.97
N GLU A 493 -11.40 -22.20 7.60
CA GLU A 493 -11.92 -21.57 6.39
C GLU A 493 -12.56 -20.24 6.76
N ASP A 494 -12.23 -19.19 6.03
CA ASP A 494 -12.99 -17.94 6.15
C ASP A 494 -14.41 -18.09 5.60
N GLY A 495 -15.23 -17.04 5.74
CA GLY A 495 -16.60 -17.03 5.24
C GLY A 495 -16.73 -17.40 3.77
N LEU A 496 -15.71 -17.16 2.95
CA LEU A 496 -15.66 -17.40 1.50
C LEU A 496 -15.09 -18.77 1.13
N GLY A 497 -14.69 -19.56 2.13
CA GLY A 497 -14.05 -20.86 1.97
C GLY A 497 -12.57 -20.79 1.62
N ASN A 498 -11.94 -19.63 1.77
CA ASN A 498 -10.50 -19.54 1.64
C ASN A 498 -9.86 -20.23 2.85
N LYS A 499 -8.85 -21.05 2.57
CA LYS A 499 -8.05 -21.68 3.61
C LYS A 499 -7.14 -20.63 4.23
N ILE A 500 -7.24 -20.46 5.54
CA ILE A 500 -6.39 -19.59 6.34
C ILE A 500 -5.88 -20.35 7.56
N THR A 501 -4.69 -19.98 8.02
CA THR A 501 -4.17 -20.45 9.29
C THR A 501 -3.88 -19.23 10.16
N MET A 502 -4.65 -19.09 11.23
CA MET A 502 -4.55 -17.97 12.16
C MET A 502 -3.40 -18.20 13.14
N TYR A 503 -2.34 -17.39 13.08
CA TYR A 503 -1.20 -17.46 14.00
C TYR A 503 -1.35 -16.54 15.20
N ALA A 504 -1.89 -15.33 14.99
CA ALA A 504 -2.10 -14.37 16.06
C ALA A 504 -3.23 -13.40 15.70
N TYR A 505 -3.92 -12.88 16.70
CA TYR A 505 -4.96 -11.85 16.55
C TYR A 505 -5.01 -10.95 17.79
N ALA A 506 -5.40 -9.68 17.61
CA ALA A 506 -5.55 -8.72 18.71
C ALA A 506 -6.97 -8.15 18.77
N ASN A 507 -7.87 -8.83 19.47
CA ASN A 507 -9.25 -8.37 19.65
C ASN A 507 -9.33 -7.15 20.59
N PRO A 508 -10.15 -6.12 20.27
CA PRO A 508 -10.50 -5.09 21.24
C PRO A 508 -11.33 -5.67 22.39
N LYS A 509 -11.20 -5.10 23.60
CA LYS A 509 -12.04 -5.50 24.76
C LYS A 509 -13.46 -4.90 24.76
N PRO A 510 -13.67 -3.65 24.32
CA PRO A 510 -15.01 -3.06 24.17
C PRO A 510 -15.94 -3.92 23.30
N LYS A 511 -17.25 -3.83 23.52
CA LYS A 511 -18.24 -4.67 22.82
C LYS A 511 -18.96 -3.97 21.66
N ASN A 512 -18.83 -2.66 21.56
CA ASN A 512 -19.51 -1.83 20.56
C ASN A 512 -18.76 -0.51 20.33
N GLY A 513 -19.17 0.23 19.29
CA GLY A 513 -18.55 1.50 18.90
C GLY A 513 -18.55 2.60 19.98
N LYS A 514 -19.58 2.64 20.85
CA LYS A 514 -19.62 3.62 21.94
C LYS A 514 -18.53 3.31 22.96
N GLU A 515 -18.45 2.06 23.42
CA GLU A 515 -17.41 1.65 24.35
C GLU A 515 -16.01 1.77 23.74
N LEU A 516 -15.83 1.49 22.44
CA LEU A 516 -14.55 1.74 21.75
C LEU A 516 -14.14 3.21 21.86
N ALA A 517 -15.05 4.13 21.57
CA ALA A 517 -14.78 5.57 21.69
C ALA A 517 -14.40 5.97 23.12
N GLU A 518 -15.06 5.42 24.14
CA GLU A 518 -14.85 5.77 25.55
C GLU A 518 -13.60 5.11 26.19
N ASN A 519 -13.13 3.97 25.68
CA ASN A 519 -12.11 3.15 26.34
C ASN A 519 -10.75 3.17 25.61
N ARG A 520 -10.06 4.32 25.62
CA ARG A 520 -8.79 4.56 24.89
C ARG A 520 -7.74 3.45 25.03
N ASN A 521 -7.55 2.89 26.23
CA ASN A 521 -6.52 1.85 26.49
C ASN A 521 -6.93 0.42 26.10
N ALA A 522 -8.11 0.21 25.51
CA ALA A 522 -8.66 -1.13 25.28
C ALA A 522 -9.12 -1.37 23.83
N ARG A 523 -8.81 -0.45 22.92
CA ARG A 523 -9.25 -0.45 21.51
C ARG A 523 -8.49 -1.41 20.60
N ALA A 524 -7.43 -2.05 21.13
CA ALA A 524 -6.46 -2.81 20.33
C ALA A 524 -5.87 -1.98 19.16
N ASP A 525 -5.77 -0.67 19.33
CA ASP A 525 -5.06 0.22 18.42
C ASP A 525 -3.54 0.17 18.67
N GLY A 526 -2.76 0.51 17.65
CA GLY A 526 -1.32 0.28 17.70
C GLY A 526 -0.62 0.47 16.35
N TYR A 527 0.54 -0.16 16.21
CA TYR A 527 1.29 -0.22 14.96
C TYR A 527 2.02 -1.56 14.84
N GLY A 528 2.36 -1.96 13.63
CA GLY A 528 3.24 -3.11 13.38
C GLY A 528 4.68 -2.68 13.14
N LEU A 529 5.64 -3.53 13.51
CA LEU A 529 7.03 -3.43 13.09
C LEU A 529 7.45 -4.76 12.47
N VAL A 530 8.02 -4.72 11.26
CA VAL A 530 8.47 -5.92 10.55
C VAL A 530 9.97 -5.81 10.30
N ARG A 531 10.70 -6.88 10.63
CA ARG A 531 12.15 -6.96 10.45
C ARG A 531 12.49 -8.00 9.39
N PHE A 532 13.34 -7.62 8.45
CA PHE A 532 13.87 -8.48 7.40
C PHE A 532 15.36 -8.69 7.63
N ASN A 533 15.73 -9.85 8.17
CA ASN A 533 17.13 -10.20 8.36
C ASN A 533 17.68 -10.85 7.09
N LYS A 534 18.47 -10.09 6.33
CA LYS A 534 19.03 -10.53 5.05
C LYS A 534 20.02 -11.67 5.21
N LYS A 535 20.78 -11.67 6.29
CA LYS A 535 21.81 -12.67 6.56
C LYS A 535 21.20 -14.04 6.87
N THR A 536 20.18 -14.10 7.72
CA THR A 536 19.53 -15.36 8.12
C THR A 536 18.33 -15.72 7.26
N ARG A 537 17.86 -14.79 6.41
CA ARG A 537 16.58 -14.89 5.67
C ARG A 537 15.38 -15.09 6.58
N GLU A 538 15.45 -14.58 7.81
CA GLU A 538 14.34 -14.59 8.76
C GLU A 538 13.53 -13.30 8.67
N ILE A 539 12.22 -13.42 8.79
CA ILE A 539 11.27 -12.31 8.92
C ILE A 539 10.69 -12.35 10.33
N THR A 540 10.65 -11.20 10.99
CA THR A 540 9.96 -11.04 12.29
C THR A 540 8.79 -10.08 12.15
N PHE A 541 7.60 -10.52 12.56
CA PHE A 541 6.43 -9.68 12.75
C PHE A 541 6.29 -9.30 14.22
N GLU A 542 6.12 -8.00 14.48
CA GLU A 542 5.87 -7.43 15.80
C GLU A 542 4.59 -6.58 15.76
N CYS A 543 3.82 -6.58 16.83
CA CYS A 543 2.60 -5.79 16.94
C CYS A 543 2.52 -5.11 18.30
N TRP A 544 2.60 -3.78 18.28
CA TRP A 544 2.73 -2.97 19.48
C TRP A 544 1.43 -2.22 19.76
N PRO A 545 0.83 -2.37 20.96
CA PRO A 545 -0.25 -1.51 21.43
C PRO A 545 0.15 -0.03 21.39
N ARG A 546 -0.81 0.86 21.15
CA ARG A 546 -0.60 2.32 21.11
C ARG A 546 0.18 2.85 22.31
N PHE A 547 -0.15 2.36 23.51
CA PHE A 547 0.40 2.81 24.79
C PHE A 547 1.49 1.90 25.33
N ALA A 548 2.03 1.00 24.51
CA ALA A 548 3.14 0.16 24.89
C ALA A 548 4.34 1.01 25.32
N ALA A 549 5.02 0.61 26.40
CA ALA A 549 6.29 1.20 26.77
C ALA A 549 7.41 0.44 26.06
N ALA A 550 7.59 0.65 24.75
CA ALA A 550 8.43 -0.21 23.90
C ALA A 550 9.87 -0.43 24.42
N ALA A 551 10.41 0.55 25.15
CA ALA A 551 11.71 0.46 25.80
C ALA A 551 11.83 -0.64 26.87
N LEU A 552 10.72 -1.21 27.36
CA LEU A 552 10.68 -2.33 28.29
C LEU A 552 10.84 -3.71 27.60
N GLY A 553 10.82 -3.74 26.26
CA GLY A 553 11.10 -4.92 25.44
C GLY A 553 9.86 -5.69 24.97
N ASP A 554 10.08 -6.88 24.41
CA ASP A 554 9.07 -7.67 23.67
C ASP A 554 7.81 -8.04 24.49
N GLY A 555 7.88 -8.00 25.83
CA GLY A 555 6.73 -8.28 26.69
C GLY A 555 5.58 -7.27 26.59
N GLU A 556 5.82 -6.10 25.98
CA GLU A 556 4.82 -5.05 25.78
C GLU A 556 4.00 -5.22 24.49
N GLN A 557 4.34 -6.19 23.64
CA GLN A 557 3.60 -6.49 22.42
C GLN A 557 2.25 -7.16 22.72
N PHE A 558 1.35 -7.17 21.73
CA PHE A 558 0.12 -7.97 21.86
C PHE A 558 0.46 -9.46 21.99
N PRO A 559 -0.35 -10.25 22.74
CA PRO A 559 -0.14 -11.70 22.85
C PRO A 559 -0.09 -12.38 21.47
N GLY A 560 0.86 -13.30 21.29
CA GLY A 560 1.09 -14.00 20.02
C GLY A 560 2.20 -13.38 19.15
N TRP A 561 2.65 -12.17 19.47
CA TRP A 561 3.84 -11.54 18.89
C TRP A 561 5.01 -11.52 19.91
N PRO A 562 6.27 -11.42 19.46
CA PRO A 562 6.71 -11.43 18.07
C PRO A 562 6.64 -12.83 17.43
N ARG A 563 6.45 -12.90 16.11
CA ARG A 563 6.50 -14.14 15.32
C ARG A 563 7.66 -14.08 14.33
N ARG A 564 8.58 -15.04 14.45
CA ARG A 564 9.77 -15.17 13.58
C ARG A 564 9.63 -16.39 12.68
N PHE A 565 9.95 -16.27 11.40
CA PHE A 565 9.92 -17.37 10.43
C PHE A 565 10.93 -17.17 9.30
N PRO A 566 11.53 -18.24 8.74
CA PRO A 566 12.36 -18.12 7.55
C PRO A 566 11.50 -17.79 6.32
N VAL A 567 12.07 -17.07 5.36
CA VAL A 567 11.40 -16.68 4.10
C VAL A 567 10.87 -17.88 3.32
N THR A 568 11.50 -19.05 3.46
CA THR A 568 11.08 -20.30 2.82
C THR A 568 9.72 -20.79 3.32
N GLU A 569 9.28 -20.38 4.53
CA GLU A 569 7.92 -20.66 4.98
C GLU A 569 6.90 -20.04 4.03
N ASN A 570 7.17 -18.92 3.34
CA ASN A 570 6.23 -18.27 2.39
C ASN A 570 5.85 -19.14 1.18
N ASP A 571 6.58 -20.22 0.89
CA ASP A 571 6.16 -21.24 -0.07
C ASP A 571 5.15 -22.22 0.57
N GLY A 572 5.54 -22.82 1.69
CA GLY A 572 4.68 -23.64 2.55
C GLY A 572 4.27 -25.00 1.96
N ARG A 573 4.41 -25.21 0.65
CA ARG A 573 4.15 -26.50 0.01
C ARG A 573 5.08 -27.60 0.55
N LYS A 574 4.55 -28.81 0.70
CA LYS A 574 5.31 -29.99 1.09
C LYS A 574 6.28 -30.39 -0.03
N VAL A 575 7.57 -30.39 0.28
CA VAL A 575 8.62 -30.86 -0.65
C VAL A 575 8.48 -32.37 -0.84
N THR A 576 8.46 -32.82 -2.09
CA THR A 576 8.36 -34.25 -2.46
C THR A 576 9.71 -34.81 -2.93
N GLY A 577 10.63 -33.95 -3.34
CA GLY A 577 11.97 -34.34 -3.76
C GLY A 577 12.86 -33.13 -4.05
N TYR A 578 14.09 -33.45 -4.46
CA TYR A 578 15.12 -32.47 -4.77
C TYR A 578 15.77 -32.80 -6.11
N LEU A 579 16.10 -31.75 -6.86
CA LEU A 579 16.92 -31.86 -8.07
C LEU A 579 18.42 -32.00 -7.68
N PRO A 580 19.30 -32.37 -8.62
CA PRO A 580 20.74 -32.35 -8.39
C PRO A 580 21.22 -30.99 -7.85
N THR A 581 22.22 -31.02 -6.98
CA THR A 581 22.80 -29.81 -6.39
C THR A 581 23.45 -28.98 -7.49
N LEU A 582 23.08 -27.71 -7.57
CA LEU A 582 23.69 -26.72 -8.45
C LEU A 582 24.92 -26.15 -7.76
N LYS A 583 26.06 -26.11 -8.46
CA LYS A 583 27.28 -25.41 -8.02
C LYS A 583 27.56 -24.25 -8.94
N PHE A 584 27.77 -23.07 -8.37
CA PHE A 584 27.90 -21.83 -9.11
C PHE A 584 29.30 -21.23 -8.94
N THR A 585 29.80 -20.61 -10.00
CA THR A 585 31.00 -19.76 -9.91
C THR A 585 30.72 -18.40 -9.28
N THR A 586 29.46 -17.97 -9.29
CA THR A 586 28.99 -16.66 -8.80
C THR A 586 28.32 -16.81 -7.44
N GLU A 587 28.56 -15.87 -6.53
CA GLU A 587 27.87 -15.81 -5.24
C GLU A 587 26.41 -15.34 -5.40
N ASN A 588 25.52 -15.91 -4.60
CA ASN A 588 24.12 -15.54 -4.48
C ASN A 588 23.37 -15.42 -5.83
N PRO A 589 23.44 -16.41 -6.72
CA PRO A 589 22.71 -16.37 -7.99
C PRO A 589 21.21 -16.45 -7.76
N VAL A 590 20.45 -16.06 -8.78
CA VAL A 590 18.99 -16.24 -8.83
C VAL A 590 18.70 -17.53 -9.57
N VAL A 591 17.88 -18.39 -8.97
CA VAL A 591 17.46 -19.69 -9.53
C VAL A 591 15.96 -19.70 -9.72
N GLN A 592 15.51 -20.21 -10.87
CA GLN A 592 14.10 -20.47 -11.19
C GLN A 592 13.92 -21.95 -11.53
N VAL A 593 12.88 -22.56 -10.96
CA VAL A 593 12.45 -23.92 -11.30
C VAL A 593 11.09 -23.86 -11.99
N VAL A 594 10.99 -24.50 -13.14
CA VAL A 594 9.78 -24.57 -13.96
C VAL A 594 9.38 -26.03 -14.13
N ASP A 595 8.13 -26.35 -13.83
CA ASP A 595 7.53 -27.64 -14.16
C ASP A 595 7.28 -27.72 -15.67
N GLU A 596 7.86 -28.72 -16.35
CA GLU A 596 7.79 -28.78 -17.82
C GLU A 596 6.43 -29.23 -18.34
N ALA A 597 5.65 -29.98 -17.56
CA ALA A 597 4.34 -30.48 -17.97
C ALA A 597 3.30 -29.36 -18.03
N SER A 598 3.29 -28.48 -17.04
CA SER A 598 2.36 -27.34 -16.92
C SER A 598 2.92 -26.03 -17.48
N GLY A 599 4.26 -25.92 -17.56
CA GLY A 599 4.94 -24.64 -17.80
C GLY A 599 4.93 -23.70 -16.59
N GLU A 600 4.45 -24.15 -15.43
CA GLU A 600 4.36 -23.34 -14.22
C GLU A 600 5.77 -23.01 -13.68
N ILE A 601 6.02 -21.73 -13.42
CA ILE A 601 7.14 -21.32 -12.56
C ILE A 601 6.80 -21.73 -11.13
N LEU A 602 7.51 -22.72 -10.59
CA LEU A 602 7.30 -23.18 -9.22
C LEU A 602 7.77 -22.12 -8.23
N TYR A 603 8.95 -21.54 -8.49
CA TYR A 603 9.49 -20.40 -7.75
C TYR A 603 10.68 -19.77 -8.51
N THR A 604 11.02 -18.54 -8.12
CA THR A 604 12.26 -17.84 -8.44
C THR A 604 12.82 -17.22 -7.16
N GLU A 605 14.05 -17.56 -6.78
CA GLU A 605 14.65 -17.07 -5.52
C GLU A 605 16.14 -16.75 -5.65
N ARG A 606 16.62 -15.82 -4.83
CA ARG A 606 18.05 -15.56 -4.67
C ARG A 606 18.65 -16.54 -3.66
N VAL A 607 19.60 -17.35 -4.15
CA VAL A 607 20.37 -18.31 -3.36
C VAL A 607 21.29 -17.57 -2.38
N GLN A 608 21.59 -18.20 -1.24
CA GLN A 608 22.69 -17.78 -0.36
C GLN A 608 23.90 -18.69 -0.59
N GLY A 609 25.02 -18.11 -1.02
CA GLY A 609 26.25 -18.81 -1.34
C GLY A 609 26.36 -19.26 -2.81
N LYS A 610 27.19 -20.30 -3.02
CA LYS A 610 27.53 -20.89 -4.32
C LYS A 610 26.98 -22.29 -4.55
N GLU A 611 26.26 -22.85 -3.59
CA GLU A 611 25.66 -24.18 -3.71
C GLU A 611 24.18 -24.11 -3.36
N TYR A 612 23.35 -24.78 -4.15
CA TYR A 612 21.91 -24.78 -3.94
C TYR A 612 21.31 -26.10 -4.41
N GLN A 613 20.41 -26.67 -3.63
CA GLN A 613 19.68 -27.86 -4.01
C GLN A 613 18.21 -27.49 -4.27
N PRO A 614 17.75 -27.42 -5.53
CA PRO A 614 16.39 -27.04 -5.84
C PRO A 614 15.37 -28.05 -5.30
N ARG A 615 14.31 -27.53 -4.68
CA ARG A 615 13.18 -28.30 -4.17
C ARG A 615 12.12 -28.45 -5.25
N VAL A 616 11.37 -29.56 -5.23
CA VAL A 616 10.21 -29.77 -6.08
C VAL A 616 9.03 -30.35 -5.28
N PHE A 617 7.83 -30.21 -5.83
CA PHE A 617 6.56 -30.47 -5.13
C PHE A 617 5.72 -31.56 -5.81
N GLY A 618 6.26 -32.23 -6.81
CA GLY A 618 5.62 -33.31 -7.54
C GLY A 618 6.64 -34.15 -8.30
N GLU A 619 6.19 -35.26 -8.87
CA GLU A 619 6.96 -36.02 -9.84
C GLU A 619 6.94 -35.30 -11.20
N GLY A 620 7.96 -35.54 -12.03
CA GLY A 620 8.00 -34.95 -13.37
C GLY A 620 9.42 -34.62 -13.83
N THR A 621 9.48 -33.77 -14.85
CA THR A 621 10.72 -33.17 -15.33
C THR A 621 10.66 -31.65 -15.20
N PHE A 622 11.81 -31.06 -14.92
CA PHE A 622 11.92 -29.66 -14.58
C PHE A 622 12.96 -28.97 -15.46
N THR A 623 12.64 -27.75 -15.86
CA THR A 623 13.62 -26.81 -16.42
C THR A 623 14.15 -25.95 -15.28
N VAL A 624 15.47 -25.89 -15.16
CA VAL A 624 16.16 -25.03 -14.19
C VAL A 624 16.81 -23.89 -14.94
N LYS A 625 16.54 -22.66 -14.50
CA LYS A 625 17.22 -21.45 -14.99
C LYS A 625 18.00 -20.79 -13.88
N ALA A 626 19.09 -20.11 -14.23
CA ALA A 626 19.86 -19.31 -13.31
C ALA A 626 20.48 -18.07 -13.96
N GLY A 627 20.86 -17.09 -13.13
CA GLY A 627 21.64 -15.93 -13.52
C GLY A 627 22.00 -15.06 -12.32
N LYS A 628 22.69 -13.93 -12.54
CA LYS A 628 23.19 -13.08 -11.45
C LYS A 628 22.06 -12.40 -10.67
N ASP A 629 21.16 -11.75 -11.40
CA ASP A 629 20.09 -10.92 -10.85
C ASP A 629 18.69 -11.31 -11.37
N ARG A 630 18.66 -12.19 -12.39
CA ARG A 630 17.46 -12.72 -13.02
C ARG A 630 17.73 -14.14 -13.54
N PRO A 631 16.72 -15.02 -13.67
CA PRO A 631 16.89 -16.39 -14.14
C PRO A 631 16.99 -16.46 -15.69
N ASP A 632 17.98 -15.79 -16.27
CA ASP A 632 18.03 -15.53 -17.72
C ASP A 632 18.60 -16.68 -18.57
N LYS A 633 19.34 -17.63 -17.96
CA LYS A 633 19.96 -18.75 -18.67
C LYS A 633 19.32 -20.07 -18.24
N VAL A 634 18.94 -20.92 -19.21
CA VAL A 634 18.58 -22.31 -18.93
C VAL A 634 19.85 -23.10 -18.63
N VAL A 635 19.93 -23.68 -17.43
CA VAL A 635 21.10 -24.43 -16.95
C VAL A 635 20.82 -25.94 -16.84
N GLY A 636 19.55 -26.34 -16.91
CA GLY A 636 19.13 -27.73 -17.03
C GLY A 636 17.76 -27.84 -17.69
N LYS A 637 17.57 -28.87 -18.52
CA LYS A 637 16.29 -29.28 -19.10
C LYS A 637 16.04 -30.74 -18.83
N ASN A 638 14.78 -31.15 -18.77
CA ASN A 638 14.37 -32.50 -18.43
C ASN A 638 15.01 -33.03 -17.12
N VAL A 639 15.29 -32.12 -16.17
CA VAL A 639 15.95 -32.48 -14.92
C VAL A 639 14.96 -33.24 -14.05
N LYS A 640 15.39 -34.35 -13.46
CA LYS A 640 14.55 -35.20 -12.61
C LYS A 640 15.00 -35.13 -11.16
N ILE A 641 14.12 -35.53 -10.24
CA ILE A 641 14.48 -35.80 -8.85
C ILE A 641 15.63 -36.81 -8.82
N GLY A 642 16.69 -36.51 -8.08
CA GLY A 642 17.85 -37.38 -8.03
C GLY A 642 19.02 -36.81 -7.25
N LYS A 643 20.01 -37.67 -7.03
CA LYS A 643 21.30 -37.30 -6.45
C LYS A 643 22.26 -36.88 -7.56
N GLY A 644 23.20 -36.00 -7.23
CA GLY A 644 24.27 -35.58 -8.14
C GLY A 644 24.52 -34.08 -8.06
N THR A 645 25.42 -33.62 -8.92
CA THR A 645 25.84 -32.22 -9.00
C THR A 645 25.78 -31.74 -10.45
N MET A 646 25.30 -30.52 -10.64
CA MET A 646 25.36 -29.79 -11.91
C MET A 646 26.22 -28.53 -11.74
N GLU A 647 27.29 -28.44 -12.50
CA GLU A 647 28.13 -27.24 -12.55
C GLU A 647 27.47 -26.17 -13.42
N VAL A 648 27.24 -24.99 -12.85
CA VAL A 648 26.63 -23.84 -13.51
C VAL A 648 27.67 -22.75 -13.69
N LYS A 649 28.10 -22.55 -14.95
CA LYS A 649 29.02 -21.48 -15.32
C LYS A 649 28.26 -20.16 -15.44
N GLY A 650 28.80 -19.11 -14.80
CA GLY A 650 28.22 -17.75 -14.72
C GLY A 650 27.80 -17.11 -16.03
#